data_AF-A0A562IPK8-F1
#
_entry.id   AF-A0A562IPK8-F1
#
_cell.length_a   1.000
_cell.length_b   1.000
_cell.length_c   1.000
_cell.angle_alpha   90.00
_cell.angle_beta   90.00
_cell.angle_gamma   90.00
#
_symmetry.space_group_name_H-M   'P 1'
#
loop_
_entity.id
_entity.type
_entity.pdbx_description
1 polymer ?
#
loop_
_entity_poly.entity_id
_entity_poly.type
_entity_poly.pdbx_seq_one_letter_code
_entity_poly.pdbx_strand_id
1 'polypeptide(L)'
;MNLDGADVAGAPAPGQCLRTWIRQCGGTAVKKGCDTGDCGACTVLLDGSPVHSCVTPAVRASGRSVTTAAGLGTPEQPSPVQRRFAEAAGFQCGFCTPGWVVTATALAGPDGTVEVAEPERAFKGNLCRCTGYRSIRDALAGRCNVTTTGCGAVGSSLAAPAGRRVVTGREPYTLDLPDAGVLHVRLVRADQAHARVVAVDTSRAAALPGVELVLTAADAPDVLYSTGRHENRLDDPDDTRLFDDVVRFRGQRVAAVVAVSAALAERAATLVAVEYAPLPAVFDPEAARAPGAPLLHGDKDAVASRIAEPGRNVVAASHGEVGDVPAALASAAHTVRGTWTSARVTHAALETHGARAWVDDDGTLVVRTSTQVPFLVRDELARVLGRDPGGVRVVAARVGGGFGGKQELLVEDVVALAALRLAERGDRRPVQLELTREEQFTAVPMRHPMRVTVAAGADADGRLTALHVDVLSDTGAYGNHGPGVMYHGVHESVAVYRCPNKRVDAEAVYTNNPPSGAFRGYGLGQVVFAIESALDELAREVGISPFDLRRRNVVVPGDPFVVDGYPNTDLAFGSYGLDQCLDLAERALAERATPAPNGAGWAVGAGMALAMIATIPPRGHHSHARVVLDPGGTATVEVGTAEFGNGTATVHTQLVADVLGVSPDRVRLVTSDTATSGYDSGAFGSTGSVVAGQAVQHAAEEVRRQLDALGGPAALTRLDDPLIGTGQNTGTGRSVAFNVHAVRVAVHPASGEVRLLDSVQAVDAGVVLNPEQLRGQVEGGVAQAIGSALQEELVITDGEVLTRGFRDYRTPQLGDVPPTRVLFADTYDALGPRGAKSMSEAPYNPVAPAIANAVRDALGVRPHDLPMSRDRVWRLTSGGHR
;
A
#
# COMPACT_ATOMS: atom_id res chain seq x y z
N MET A 1 14.65 -31.61 16.06
CA MET A 1 14.83 -31.47 14.60
C MET A 1 16.20 -30.88 14.36
N ASN A 2 16.87 -31.18 13.25
CA ASN A 2 18.09 -30.44 12.88
C ASN A 2 17.67 -29.18 12.13
N LEU A 3 17.62 -28.04 12.82
CA LEU A 3 17.20 -26.74 12.28
C LEU A 3 18.44 -25.91 11.96
N ASP A 4 18.63 -25.55 10.70
CA ASP A 4 19.76 -24.73 10.22
C ASP A 4 21.13 -25.29 10.68
N GLY A 5 21.26 -26.62 10.70
CA GLY A 5 22.48 -27.33 11.12
C GLY A 5 22.59 -27.59 12.62
N ALA A 6 21.69 -27.05 13.46
CA ALA A 6 21.70 -27.24 14.90
C ALA A 6 20.58 -28.19 15.36
N ASP A 7 20.89 -29.10 16.29
CA ASP A 7 19.87 -29.96 16.89
C ASP A 7 19.04 -29.19 17.92
N VAL A 8 17.78 -28.93 17.58
CA VAL A 8 16.81 -28.26 18.45
C VAL A 8 15.88 -29.29 19.07
N ALA A 9 15.94 -29.40 20.39
CA ALA A 9 15.09 -30.26 21.20
C ALA A 9 13.70 -29.64 21.43
N GLY A 10 12.68 -30.48 21.54
CA GLY A 10 11.30 -30.06 21.79
C GLY A 10 10.30 -30.93 21.05
N ALA A 11 9.22 -31.31 21.72
CA ALA A 11 8.11 -32.04 21.12
C ALA A 11 7.10 -31.04 20.53
N PRO A 12 6.73 -31.14 19.24
CA PRO A 12 5.66 -30.31 18.71
C PRO A 12 4.32 -30.59 19.39
N ALA A 13 3.53 -29.55 19.63
CA ALA A 13 2.17 -29.71 20.15
C ALA A 13 1.24 -30.33 19.09
N PRO A 14 0.15 -31.03 19.49
CA PRO A 14 -0.86 -31.52 18.55
C PRO A 14 -1.40 -30.40 17.65
N GLY A 15 -1.46 -30.66 16.34
CA GLY A 15 -1.95 -29.68 15.35
C GLY A 15 -0.99 -28.52 15.03
N GLN A 16 0.18 -28.44 15.68
CA GLN A 16 1.13 -27.35 15.44
C GLN A 16 1.76 -27.47 14.04
N CYS A 17 1.72 -26.37 13.26
CA CYS A 17 2.44 -26.30 12.00
C CYS A 17 3.95 -26.05 12.22
N LEU A 18 4.76 -26.49 11.26
CA LEU A 18 6.22 -26.42 11.29
C LEU A 18 6.71 -24.96 11.44
N ARG A 19 6.08 -24.01 10.73
CA ARG A 19 6.41 -22.58 10.86
C ARG A 19 6.34 -22.09 12.30
N THR A 20 5.21 -22.35 12.97
CA THR A 20 4.98 -21.89 14.34
C THR A 20 5.96 -22.54 15.30
N TRP A 21 6.26 -23.84 15.13
CA TRP A 21 7.26 -24.52 15.95
C TRP A 21 8.67 -23.90 15.78
N ILE A 22 9.11 -23.67 14.53
CA ILE A 22 10.41 -23.04 14.24
C ILE A 22 10.52 -21.66 14.90
N ARG A 23 9.48 -20.83 14.79
CA ARG A 23 9.46 -19.48 15.38
C ARG A 23 9.51 -19.50 16.91
N GLN A 24 8.79 -20.42 17.55
CA GLN A 24 8.84 -20.62 19.01
C GLN A 24 10.22 -21.06 19.49
N CYS A 25 10.98 -21.78 18.67
CA CYS A 25 12.38 -22.12 18.93
C CYS A 25 13.36 -20.96 18.61
N GLY A 26 12.87 -19.77 18.26
CA GLY A 26 13.68 -18.58 17.96
C GLY A 26 14.03 -18.39 16.47
N GLY A 27 13.58 -19.27 15.58
CA GLY A 27 13.82 -19.17 14.13
C GLY A 27 12.89 -18.17 13.45
N THR A 28 13.28 -16.90 13.34
CA THR A 28 12.44 -15.84 12.73
C THR A 28 12.67 -15.64 11.22
N ALA A 29 13.62 -16.37 10.63
CA ALA A 29 13.88 -16.32 9.18
C ALA A 29 12.74 -16.90 8.33
N VAL A 30 11.83 -17.67 8.96
CA VAL A 30 10.58 -18.12 8.36
C VAL A 30 9.43 -17.16 8.71
N LYS A 31 8.76 -16.61 7.69
CA LYS A 31 7.75 -15.56 7.87
C LYS A 31 6.33 -16.13 7.95
N LYS A 32 5.46 -15.48 8.73
CA LYS A 32 4.01 -15.77 8.80
C LYS A 32 3.27 -14.81 7.87
N GLY A 33 2.40 -15.31 6.99
CA GLY A 33 1.77 -14.47 5.96
C GLY A 33 0.33 -14.84 5.64
N CYS A 34 0.11 -15.93 4.89
CA CYS A 34 -1.24 -16.37 4.50
C CYS A 34 -1.84 -17.47 5.39
N ASP A 35 -0.99 -18.30 6.01
CA ASP A 35 -1.35 -19.49 6.80
C ASP A 35 -2.15 -20.59 6.08
N THR A 36 -2.34 -20.45 4.76
CA THR A 36 -3.10 -21.36 3.89
C THR A 36 -2.25 -22.06 2.83
N GLY A 37 -0.94 -21.77 2.79
CA GLY A 37 0.00 -22.32 1.81
C GLY A 37 -0.01 -21.63 0.45
N ASP A 38 -0.58 -20.43 0.32
CA ASP A 38 -0.72 -19.76 -0.99
C ASP A 38 0.41 -18.73 -1.30
N CYS A 39 1.07 -18.16 -0.28
CA CYS A 39 2.02 -17.04 -0.50
C CYS A 39 3.52 -17.41 -0.53
N GLY A 40 3.91 -18.58 -0.01
CA GLY A 40 5.31 -19.03 -0.01
C GLY A 40 6.27 -18.27 0.91
N ALA A 41 5.83 -17.26 1.67
CA ALA A 41 6.72 -16.51 2.58
C ALA A 41 7.32 -17.39 3.71
N CYS A 42 6.68 -18.53 4.01
CA CYS A 42 7.09 -19.48 5.03
C CYS A 42 7.90 -20.67 4.50
N THR A 43 8.37 -20.64 3.24
CA THR A 43 9.04 -21.81 2.64
C THR A 43 10.32 -22.16 3.40
N VAL A 44 10.50 -23.44 3.69
CA VAL A 44 11.70 -24.07 4.26
C VAL A 44 12.09 -25.27 3.41
N LEU A 45 13.35 -25.69 3.43
CA LEU A 45 13.74 -27.01 2.92
C LEU A 45 13.53 -28.05 4.02
N LEU A 46 12.78 -29.11 3.73
CA LEU A 46 12.64 -30.29 4.57
C LEU A 46 13.35 -31.45 3.89
N ASP A 47 14.49 -31.87 4.45
CA ASP A 47 15.48 -32.76 3.80
C ASP A 47 15.79 -32.34 2.36
N GLY A 48 16.11 -31.05 2.17
CA GLY A 48 16.46 -30.47 0.87
C GLY A 48 15.27 -30.16 -0.06
N SER A 49 14.05 -30.61 0.26
CA SER A 49 12.86 -30.34 -0.57
C SER A 49 12.09 -29.10 -0.07
N PRO A 50 11.73 -28.14 -0.95
CA PRO A 50 11.01 -26.94 -0.52
C PRO A 50 9.56 -27.26 -0.14
N VAL A 51 9.13 -26.84 1.04
CA VAL A 51 7.76 -27.01 1.55
C VAL A 51 7.24 -25.73 2.19
N HIS A 52 5.93 -25.49 2.07
CA HIS A 52 5.26 -24.40 2.78
C HIS A 52 5.04 -24.81 4.25
N SER A 53 5.91 -24.35 5.14
CA SER A 53 5.91 -24.77 6.56
C SER A 53 4.64 -24.44 7.34
N CYS A 54 3.80 -23.52 6.85
CA CYS A 54 2.50 -23.19 7.45
C CYS A 54 1.45 -24.31 7.36
N VAL A 55 1.53 -25.16 6.33
CA VAL A 55 0.60 -26.28 6.11
C VAL A 55 1.27 -27.64 6.33
N THR A 56 2.55 -27.65 6.69
CA THR A 56 3.29 -28.84 7.09
C THR A 56 3.15 -29.06 8.59
N PRO A 57 2.58 -30.18 9.06
CA PRO A 57 2.56 -30.50 10.50
C PRO A 57 3.98 -30.64 11.04
N ALA A 58 4.29 -29.99 12.17
CA ALA A 58 5.63 -29.99 12.76
C ALA A 58 6.12 -31.40 13.10
N VAL A 59 5.23 -32.30 13.54
CA VAL A 59 5.56 -33.70 13.82
C VAL A 59 6.19 -34.44 12.62
N ARG A 60 5.84 -34.06 11.38
CA ARG A 60 6.42 -34.65 10.16
C ARG A 60 7.88 -34.28 9.91
N ALA A 61 8.39 -33.28 10.63
CA ALA A 61 9.79 -32.87 10.59
C ALA A 61 10.62 -33.42 11.77
N SER A 62 10.01 -34.21 12.67
CA SER A 62 10.73 -34.83 13.78
C SER A 62 11.86 -35.73 13.28
N GLY A 63 13.07 -35.54 13.82
CA GLY A 63 14.27 -36.27 13.39
C GLY A 63 14.83 -35.92 12.00
N ARG A 64 14.24 -34.93 11.31
CA ARG A 64 14.61 -34.54 9.94
C ARG A 64 15.39 -33.22 9.93
N SER A 65 16.02 -32.92 8.80
CA SER A 65 16.69 -31.65 8.56
C SER A 65 15.71 -30.60 8.04
N VAL A 66 15.76 -29.41 8.64
CA VAL A 66 14.97 -28.24 8.25
C VAL A 66 15.94 -27.08 8.01
N THR A 67 15.94 -26.53 6.80
CA THR A 67 16.76 -25.37 6.44
C THR A 67 15.88 -24.18 6.09
N THR A 68 16.01 -23.11 6.85
CA THR A 68 15.42 -21.79 6.58
C THR A 68 16.40 -20.94 5.78
N ALA A 69 16.00 -19.72 5.40
CA ALA A 69 16.93 -18.78 4.75
C ALA A 69 18.18 -18.48 5.60
N ALA A 70 18.08 -18.54 6.94
CA ALA A 70 19.21 -18.30 7.82
C ALA A 70 20.24 -19.45 7.82
N GLY A 71 19.82 -20.67 7.47
CA GLY A 71 20.71 -21.83 7.34
C GLY A 71 21.41 -21.92 5.98
N LEU A 72 21.02 -21.10 4.99
CA LEU A 72 21.66 -21.08 3.67
C LEU A 72 22.96 -20.26 3.66
N GLY A 73 23.06 -19.23 4.50
CA GLY A 73 24.20 -18.32 4.55
C GLY A 73 23.98 -17.15 5.53
N THR A 74 25.02 -16.33 5.70
CA THR A 74 24.98 -15.16 6.60
C THR A 74 25.04 -13.85 5.80
N PRO A 75 24.74 -12.69 6.40
CA PRO A 75 24.88 -11.41 5.70
C PRO A 75 26.32 -11.15 5.22
N GLU A 76 27.32 -11.65 5.94
CA GLU A 76 28.74 -11.55 5.62
C GLU A 76 29.14 -12.54 4.53
N GLN A 77 28.57 -13.75 4.56
CA GLN A 77 28.81 -14.84 3.62
C GLN A 77 27.49 -15.39 3.07
N PRO A 78 26.81 -14.63 2.19
CA PRO A 78 25.56 -15.09 1.61
C PRO A 78 25.81 -16.25 0.65
N SER A 79 24.88 -17.22 0.62
CA SER A 79 24.86 -18.25 -0.42
C SER A 79 24.78 -17.63 -1.82
N PRO A 80 25.12 -18.40 -2.89
CA PRO A 80 25.01 -17.89 -4.26
C PRO A 80 23.63 -17.30 -4.59
N VAL A 81 22.53 -17.99 -4.27
CA VAL A 81 21.16 -17.49 -4.49
C VAL A 81 20.89 -16.21 -3.70
N GLN A 82 21.26 -16.16 -2.42
CA GLN A 82 21.10 -14.95 -1.60
C GLN A 82 21.84 -13.75 -2.18
N ARG A 83 23.07 -13.97 -2.65
CA ARG A 83 23.87 -12.94 -3.31
C ARG A 83 23.18 -12.43 -4.56
N ARG A 84 22.66 -13.31 -5.43
CA ARG A 84 21.92 -12.90 -6.64
C ARG A 84 20.67 -12.08 -6.33
N PHE A 85 19.89 -12.48 -5.34
CA PHE A 85 18.73 -11.68 -4.91
C PHE A 85 19.12 -10.30 -4.38
N ALA A 86 20.26 -10.16 -3.70
CA ALA A 86 20.76 -8.87 -3.25
C ALA A 86 21.29 -8.01 -4.42
N GLU A 87 22.06 -8.60 -5.34
CA GLU A 87 22.64 -7.95 -6.52
C GLU A 87 21.60 -7.50 -7.55
N ALA A 88 20.51 -8.24 -7.70
CA ALA A 88 19.43 -7.89 -8.64
C ALA A 88 18.40 -6.92 -8.06
N ALA A 89 18.52 -6.52 -6.78
CA ALA A 89 17.43 -5.91 -6.02
C ALA A 89 16.13 -6.74 -6.13
N GLY A 90 16.23 -8.06 -5.97
CA GLY A 90 15.13 -9.03 -6.04
C GLY A 90 14.12 -8.94 -4.89
N PHE A 91 14.02 -7.79 -4.23
CA PHE A 91 13.15 -7.51 -3.11
C PHE A 91 12.82 -6.01 -3.02
N GLN A 92 11.79 -5.69 -2.25
CA GLN A 92 11.48 -4.33 -1.79
C GLN A 92 11.20 -4.35 -0.29
N CYS A 93 9.96 -4.64 0.13
CA CYS A 93 9.67 -4.80 1.57
C CYS A 93 10.49 -5.95 2.17
N GLY A 94 10.75 -6.99 1.36
CA GLY A 94 11.62 -8.12 1.72
C GLY A 94 10.90 -9.26 2.42
N PHE A 95 9.61 -9.12 2.75
CA PHE A 95 8.90 -10.09 3.59
C PHE A 95 8.78 -11.48 2.94
N CYS A 96 8.55 -11.53 1.63
CA CYS A 96 8.53 -12.80 0.89
C CYS A 96 9.90 -13.34 0.51
N THR A 97 10.95 -12.51 0.58
CA THR A 97 12.25 -12.81 0.00
C THR A 97 12.90 -14.06 0.59
N PRO A 98 12.85 -14.32 1.92
CA PRO A 98 13.35 -15.58 2.48
C PRO A 98 12.71 -16.81 1.83
N GLY A 99 11.38 -16.79 1.63
CA GLY A 99 10.67 -17.89 0.99
C GLY A 99 11.02 -18.08 -0.48
N TRP A 100 11.21 -16.98 -1.23
CA TRP A 100 11.71 -17.00 -2.61
C TRP A 100 13.12 -17.59 -2.72
N VAL A 101 14.04 -17.12 -1.88
CA VAL A 101 15.42 -17.59 -1.82
C VAL A 101 15.46 -19.08 -1.53
N VAL A 102 14.70 -19.56 -0.54
CA VAL A 102 14.64 -20.99 -0.20
C VAL A 102 14.12 -21.84 -1.35
N THR A 103 13.01 -21.43 -2.00
CA THR A 103 12.50 -22.15 -3.17
C THR A 103 13.54 -22.16 -4.29
N ALA A 104 14.17 -21.01 -4.57
CA ALA A 104 15.18 -20.89 -5.62
C ALA A 104 16.41 -21.76 -5.36
N THR A 105 16.88 -21.86 -4.12
CA THR A 105 18.01 -22.73 -3.75
C THR A 105 17.77 -24.19 -4.08
N ALA A 106 16.55 -24.70 -3.94
CA ALA A 106 16.22 -26.07 -4.32
C ALA A 106 16.29 -26.33 -5.84
N LEU A 107 16.27 -25.26 -6.64
CA LEU A 107 16.22 -25.31 -8.11
C LEU A 107 17.50 -24.76 -8.76
N ALA A 108 18.43 -24.21 -7.99
CA ALA A 108 19.57 -23.47 -8.50
C ALA A 108 20.78 -24.37 -8.82
N GLY A 109 21.55 -23.97 -9.83
CA GLY A 109 22.88 -24.49 -10.08
C GLY A 109 23.92 -23.98 -9.06
N PRO A 110 25.18 -24.45 -9.14
CA PRO A 110 26.25 -24.08 -8.20
C PRO A 110 26.54 -22.58 -8.08
N ASP A 111 26.26 -21.80 -9.13
CA ASP A 111 26.46 -20.35 -9.19
C ASP A 111 25.24 -19.53 -8.72
N GLY A 112 24.17 -20.20 -8.30
CA GLY A 112 22.93 -19.61 -7.81
C GLY A 112 21.92 -19.23 -8.89
N THR A 113 22.18 -19.53 -10.17
CA THR A 113 21.22 -19.33 -11.26
C THR A 113 20.17 -20.43 -11.29
N VAL A 114 18.95 -20.10 -11.71
CA VAL A 114 17.82 -21.05 -11.81
C VAL A 114 17.41 -21.19 -13.27
N GLU A 115 17.74 -22.34 -13.87
CA GLU A 115 17.38 -22.68 -15.25
C GLU A 115 16.22 -23.69 -15.26
N VAL A 116 14.99 -23.16 -15.26
CA VAL A 116 13.76 -23.97 -15.37
C VAL A 116 12.97 -23.54 -16.60
N ALA A 117 12.34 -24.51 -17.28
CA ALA A 117 11.61 -24.25 -18.51
C ALA A 117 10.37 -23.36 -18.32
N GLU A 118 9.65 -23.54 -17.20
CA GLU A 118 8.42 -22.80 -16.84
C GLU A 118 8.59 -22.14 -15.45
N PRO A 119 9.34 -21.03 -15.32
CA PRO A 119 9.58 -20.40 -14.02
C PRO A 119 8.30 -19.94 -13.33
N GLU A 120 7.31 -19.46 -14.08
CA GLU A 120 5.97 -19.12 -13.58
C GLU A 120 5.28 -20.30 -12.89
N ARG A 121 5.47 -21.53 -13.40
CA ARG A 121 4.91 -22.74 -12.81
C ARG A 121 5.71 -23.19 -11.60
N ALA A 122 7.05 -23.14 -11.67
CA ALA A 122 7.94 -23.54 -10.60
C ALA A 122 7.76 -22.66 -9.34
N PHE A 123 7.47 -21.38 -9.53
CA PHE A 123 7.31 -20.40 -8.46
C PHE A 123 5.85 -19.96 -8.22
N LYS A 124 4.85 -20.69 -8.72
CA LYS A 124 3.42 -20.37 -8.52
C LYS A 124 3.01 -20.21 -7.05
N GLY A 125 3.74 -20.86 -6.14
CA GLY A 125 3.51 -20.82 -4.70
C GLY A 125 4.22 -19.67 -3.98
N ASN A 126 5.00 -18.85 -4.68
CA ASN A 126 5.74 -17.72 -4.12
C ASN A 126 5.12 -16.41 -4.64
N LEU A 127 4.50 -15.64 -3.75
CA LEU A 127 3.91 -14.34 -4.10
C LEU A 127 4.88 -13.20 -3.80
N CYS A 128 4.77 -12.10 -4.56
CA CYS A 128 5.40 -10.84 -4.24
C CYS A 128 4.46 -9.70 -4.62
N ARG A 129 4.11 -8.85 -3.65
CA ARG A 129 3.21 -7.71 -3.89
C ARG A 129 3.93 -6.42 -4.29
N CYS A 130 5.26 -6.40 -4.22
CA CYS A 130 6.04 -5.15 -4.32
C CYS A 130 6.81 -4.99 -5.64
N THR A 131 7.45 -6.04 -6.15
CA THR A 131 8.52 -5.88 -7.16
C THR A 131 8.05 -5.82 -8.61
N GLY A 132 6.79 -6.16 -8.89
CA GLY A 132 6.35 -6.45 -10.26
C GLY A 132 7.13 -7.61 -10.91
N TYR A 133 7.81 -8.43 -10.10
CA TYR A 133 8.53 -9.63 -10.46
C TYR A 133 9.74 -9.50 -11.41
N ARG A 134 9.99 -8.38 -12.07
CA ARG A 134 11.13 -8.22 -12.99
C ARG A 134 12.47 -8.42 -12.26
N SER A 135 12.70 -7.73 -11.14
CA SER A 135 13.95 -7.89 -10.37
C SER A 135 14.12 -9.29 -9.75
N ILE A 136 13.01 -10.01 -9.49
CA ILE A 136 13.07 -11.42 -9.08
C ILE A 136 13.52 -12.29 -10.23
N ARG A 137 12.99 -12.10 -11.46
CA ARG A 137 13.47 -12.79 -12.65
C ARG A 137 14.94 -12.50 -12.93
N ASP A 138 15.38 -11.26 -12.71
CA ASP A 138 16.77 -10.84 -12.81
C ASP A 138 17.65 -11.62 -11.82
N ALA A 139 17.22 -11.76 -10.57
CA ALA A 139 17.92 -12.55 -9.56
C ALA A 139 18.05 -14.03 -9.97
N LEU A 140 16.95 -14.64 -10.41
CA LEU A 140 16.94 -16.05 -10.86
C LEU A 140 17.87 -16.26 -12.07
N ALA A 141 17.99 -15.27 -12.94
CA ALA A 141 18.85 -15.28 -14.11
C ALA A 141 20.30 -14.82 -13.83
N GLY A 142 20.66 -14.52 -12.57
CA GLY A 142 22.00 -14.09 -12.19
C GLY A 142 22.40 -12.69 -12.66
N ARG A 143 21.43 -11.82 -12.99
CA ARG A 143 21.69 -10.42 -13.37
C ARG A 143 22.00 -9.56 -12.14
N CYS A 144 22.91 -8.61 -12.30
CA CYS A 144 23.24 -7.60 -11.29
C CYS A 144 22.67 -6.25 -11.72
N ASN A 145 21.84 -5.65 -10.87
CA ASN A 145 21.14 -4.39 -11.13
C ASN A 145 21.64 -3.24 -10.23
N VAL A 146 22.42 -3.56 -9.20
CA VAL A 146 22.89 -2.59 -8.20
C VAL A 146 24.40 -2.47 -8.14
N THR A 147 24.88 -1.34 -7.67
CA THR A 147 26.29 -1.10 -7.35
C THR A 147 26.52 -1.20 -5.84
N THR A 148 27.66 -1.75 -5.46
CA THR A 148 28.07 -1.91 -4.04
C THR A 148 29.35 -1.13 -3.70
N THR A 149 30.00 -0.54 -4.70
CA THR A 149 31.27 0.19 -4.56
C THR A 149 31.20 1.56 -5.25
N GLY A 150 31.90 2.56 -4.70
CA GLY A 150 31.96 3.94 -5.21
C GLY A 150 31.35 4.98 -4.28
N CYS A 151 31.36 6.25 -4.70
CA CYS A 151 30.88 7.40 -3.93
C CYS A 151 29.35 7.49 -3.74
N GLY A 152 28.59 6.44 -4.07
CA GLY A 152 27.14 6.39 -3.79
C GLY A 152 26.32 7.51 -4.41
N ALA A 153 26.83 8.15 -5.46
CA ALA A 153 26.27 9.38 -6.01
C ALA A 153 24.79 9.20 -6.37
N VAL A 154 24.02 10.27 -6.17
CA VAL A 154 22.66 10.41 -6.68
C VAL A 154 22.65 10.06 -8.17
N GLY A 155 21.67 9.26 -8.60
CA GLY A 155 21.57 8.74 -9.97
C GLY A 155 22.20 7.36 -10.18
N SER A 156 22.89 6.80 -9.18
CA SER A 156 23.35 5.40 -9.22
C SER A 156 22.36 4.44 -8.55
N SER A 157 22.32 3.19 -9.03
CA SER A 157 21.52 2.12 -8.43
C SER A 157 22.23 1.53 -7.21
N LEU A 158 22.36 2.29 -6.12
CA LEU A 158 22.99 1.81 -4.89
C LEU A 158 22.20 0.62 -4.30
N ALA A 159 22.91 -0.40 -3.84
CA ALA A 159 22.31 -1.52 -3.11
C ALA A 159 21.64 -1.06 -1.81
N ALA A 160 20.46 -1.61 -1.49
CA ALA A 160 19.76 -1.22 -0.28
C ALA A 160 20.55 -1.64 0.99
N PRO A 161 20.66 -0.76 2.02
CA PRO A 161 21.44 -1.04 3.22
C PRO A 161 21.06 -2.34 3.96
N ALA A 162 19.79 -2.73 3.91
CA ALA A 162 19.28 -3.95 4.53
C ALA A 162 19.39 -5.20 3.64
N GLY A 163 19.87 -5.10 2.40
CA GLY A 163 19.68 -6.13 1.38
C GLY A 163 20.21 -7.51 1.76
N ARG A 164 21.42 -7.57 2.32
CA ARG A 164 22.02 -8.83 2.82
C ARG A 164 21.25 -9.43 3.99
N ARG A 165 20.69 -8.61 4.88
CA ARG A 165 19.85 -9.08 6.01
C ARG A 165 18.48 -9.57 5.52
N VAL A 166 17.90 -8.92 4.51
CA VAL A 166 16.62 -9.32 3.90
C VAL A 166 16.74 -10.71 3.25
N VAL A 167 17.74 -10.93 2.38
CA VAL A 167 17.89 -12.20 1.65
C VAL A 167 18.26 -13.38 2.56
N THR A 168 18.86 -13.11 3.71
CA THR A 168 19.19 -14.12 4.73
C THR A 168 18.08 -14.32 5.77
N GLY A 169 16.96 -13.59 5.66
CA GLY A 169 15.85 -13.65 6.60
C GLY A 169 16.13 -13.05 7.98
N ARG A 170 17.24 -12.31 8.13
CA ARG A 170 17.71 -11.72 9.39
C ARG A 170 17.28 -10.26 9.58
N GLU A 171 16.64 -9.64 8.58
CA GLU A 171 16.00 -8.35 8.76
C GLU A 171 14.74 -8.50 9.63
N PRO A 172 14.61 -7.75 10.74
CA PRO A 172 13.48 -7.90 11.66
C PRO A 172 12.24 -7.16 11.13
N TYR A 173 11.11 -7.86 11.12
CA TYR A 173 9.79 -7.28 10.92
C TYR A 173 9.08 -7.05 12.25
N THR A 174 7.80 -6.67 12.19
CA THR A 174 7.03 -6.21 13.36
C THR A 174 7.05 -7.23 14.50
N LEU A 175 6.69 -8.48 14.23
CA LEU A 175 6.54 -9.54 15.24
C LEU A 175 7.68 -10.56 15.19
N ASP A 176 8.82 -10.22 14.59
CA ASP A 176 10.04 -11.02 14.67
C ASP A 176 10.78 -10.75 16.00
N LEU A 177 10.09 -11.04 17.10
CA LEU A 177 10.57 -10.94 18.47
C LEU A 177 10.46 -12.30 19.16
N PRO A 178 11.22 -12.55 20.24
CA PRO A 178 11.05 -13.74 21.07
C PRO A 178 9.62 -13.85 21.62
N ASP A 179 9.06 -15.06 21.67
CA ASP A 179 7.69 -15.32 22.14
C ASP A 179 7.61 -15.68 23.64
N ALA A 180 8.73 -15.69 24.36
CA ALA A 180 8.76 -16.05 25.77
C ALA A 180 7.99 -15.02 26.64
N GLY A 181 7.02 -15.50 27.42
CA GLY A 181 6.25 -14.67 28.36
C GLY A 181 5.25 -13.71 27.70
N VAL A 182 4.95 -13.88 26.41
CA VAL A 182 4.02 -13.03 25.66
C VAL A 182 2.59 -13.51 25.82
N LEU A 183 1.67 -12.57 26.09
CA LEU A 183 0.23 -12.80 26.07
C LEU A 183 -0.33 -12.54 24.67
N HIS A 184 -1.34 -13.30 24.28
CA HIS A 184 -1.94 -13.26 22.95
C HIS A 184 -3.38 -12.77 22.99
N VAL A 185 -3.70 -11.84 22.11
CA VAL A 185 -5.04 -11.28 21.94
C VAL A 185 -5.77 -12.00 20.82
N ARG A 186 -7.04 -12.34 21.06
CA ARG A 186 -8.01 -12.70 20.01
C ARG A 186 -9.21 -11.77 20.06
N LEU A 187 -9.59 -11.22 18.91
CA LEU A 187 -10.79 -10.40 18.78
C LEU A 187 -12.04 -11.27 18.66
N VAL A 188 -13.10 -10.88 19.36
CA VAL A 188 -14.46 -11.35 19.14
C VAL A 188 -15.09 -10.42 18.10
N ARG A 189 -15.59 -10.98 17.01
CA ARG A 189 -16.08 -10.24 15.86
C ARG A 189 -17.56 -10.52 15.63
N ALA A 190 -18.30 -9.49 15.26
CA ALA A 190 -19.72 -9.59 14.99
C ALA A 190 -20.00 -10.40 13.72
N ASP A 191 -21.05 -11.22 13.80
CA ASP A 191 -21.63 -11.94 12.66
C ASP A 191 -22.84 -11.21 12.05
N GLN A 192 -23.20 -10.04 12.57
CA GLN A 192 -24.29 -9.20 12.07
C GLN A 192 -23.75 -8.13 11.12
N ALA A 193 -24.53 -7.76 10.10
CA ALA A 193 -24.21 -6.63 9.23
C ALA A 193 -24.62 -5.29 9.86
N HIS A 194 -25.72 -5.27 10.63
CA HIS A 194 -26.17 -4.09 11.38
C HIS A 194 -26.96 -4.53 12.62
N ALA A 195 -26.51 -4.15 13.82
CA ALA A 195 -27.19 -4.49 15.07
C ALA A 195 -26.72 -3.61 16.24
N ARG A 196 -27.57 -3.41 17.24
CA ARG A 196 -27.16 -2.89 18.55
C ARG A 196 -26.69 -4.04 19.45
N VAL A 197 -25.58 -3.86 20.14
CA VAL A 197 -25.08 -4.78 21.17
C VAL A 197 -25.91 -4.55 22.44
N VAL A 198 -26.65 -5.57 22.88
CA VAL A 198 -27.51 -5.52 24.07
C VAL A 198 -26.73 -5.94 25.31
N ALA A 199 -25.97 -7.02 25.20
CA ALA A 199 -25.17 -7.57 26.29
C ALA A 199 -23.95 -8.33 25.74
N VAL A 200 -22.87 -8.38 26.53
CA VAL A 200 -21.68 -9.21 26.28
C VAL A 200 -21.40 -10.03 27.53
N ASP A 201 -21.63 -11.34 27.48
CA ASP A 201 -21.29 -12.27 28.57
C ASP A 201 -19.90 -12.86 28.34
N THR A 202 -18.98 -12.50 29.22
CA THR A 202 -17.57 -12.94 29.20
C THR A 202 -17.28 -14.05 30.21
N SER A 203 -18.26 -14.45 31.03
CA SER A 203 -18.06 -15.29 32.22
C SER A 203 -17.39 -16.63 31.91
N ARG A 204 -17.82 -17.29 30.83
CA ARG A 204 -17.28 -18.59 30.40
C ARG A 204 -15.85 -18.48 29.86
N ALA A 205 -15.54 -17.40 29.15
CA ALA A 205 -14.20 -17.15 28.64
C ALA A 205 -13.24 -16.82 29.78
N ALA A 206 -13.65 -15.92 30.69
CA ALA A 206 -12.86 -15.50 31.85
C ALA A 206 -12.60 -16.63 32.85
N ALA A 207 -13.48 -17.63 32.93
CA ALA A 207 -13.29 -18.79 33.80
C ALA A 207 -12.24 -19.79 33.32
N LEU A 208 -11.74 -19.68 32.07
CA LEU A 208 -10.72 -20.60 31.56
C LEU A 208 -9.35 -20.29 32.15
N PRO A 209 -8.65 -21.29 32.75
CA PRO A 209 -7.29 -21.09 33.24
C PRO A 209 -6.33 -20.61 32.15
N GLY A 210 -5.61 -19.52 32.41
CA GLY A 210 -4.68 -18.88 31.47
C GLY A 210 -5.31 -17.80 30.58
N VAL A 211 -6.60 -17.49 30.75
CA VAL A 211 -7.20 -16.25 30.26
C VAL A 211 -6.97 -15.17 31.32
N GLU A 212 -6.27 -14.10 30.95
CA GLU A 212 -5.83 -13.06 31.89
C GLU A 212 -6.77 -11.85 31.88
N LEU A 213 -7.41 -11.59 30.74
CA LEU A 213 -8.30 -10.45 30.54
C LEU A 213 -9.32 -10.74 29.44
N VAL A 214 -10.53 -10.21 29.61
CA VAL A 214 -11.51 -10.05 28.53
C VAL A 214 -11.93 -8.59 28.52
N LEU A 215 -11.74 -7.90 27.40
CA LEU A 215 -12.04 -6.49 27.19
C LEU A 215 -13.32 -6.34 26.40
N THR A 216 -14.17 -5.40 26.83
CA THR A 216 -15.43 -5.03 26.18
C THR A 216 -15.54 -3.50 26.09
N ALA A 217 -16.66 -2.99 25.57
CA ALA A 217 -16.94 -1.54 25.60
C ALA A 217 -16.90 -0.93 27.01
N ALA A 218 -17.17 -1.71 28.07
CA ALA A 218 -17.09 -1.24 29.45
C ALA A 218 -15.65 -0.93 29.92
N ASP A 219 -14.65 -1.53 29.26
CA ASP A 219 -13.23 -1.33 29.58
C ASP A 219 -12.59 -0.22 28.74
N ALA A 220 -13.25 0.17 27.65
CA ALA A 220 -12.75 1.11 26.66
C ALA A 220 -13.18 2.56 26.97
N PRO A 221 -12.35 3.56 26.62
CA PRO A 221 -12.74 4.97 26.70
C PRO A 221 -13.92 5.29 25.77
N ASP A 222 -14.82 6.15 26.24
CA ASP A 222 -15.95 6.67 25.46
C ASP A 222 -15.49 7.83 24.54
N VAL A 223 -14.60 7.53 23.60
CA VAL A 223 -13.98 8.50 22.69
C VAL A 223 -14.20 8.08 21.25
N LEU A 224 -14.82 8.95 20.46
CA LEU A 224 -14.90 8.80 19.01
C LEU A 224 -13.59 9.22 18.35
N TYR A 225 -13.20 8.49 17.32
CA TYR A 225 -12.01 8.74 16.50
C TYR A 225 -12.19 8.20 15.07
N SER A 226 -11.25 8.52 14.18
CA SER A 226 -11.09 7.85 12.88
C SER A 226 -10.01 6.78 12.99
N THR A 227 -10.13 5.65 12.29
CA THR A 227 -8.97 4.75 12.14
C THR A 227 -7.92 5.34 11.18
N GLY A 228 -8.37 6.09 10.17
CA GLY A 228 -7.52 6.72 9.16
C GLY A 228 -6.67 7.82 9.79
N ARG A 229 -5.38 7.84 9.47
CA ARG A 229 -4.42 8.79 10.05
C ARG A 229 -3.97 9.79 9.00
N HIS A 230 -3.95 11.05 9.40
CA HIS A 230 -3.50 12.20 8.61
C HIS A 230 -2.69 13.13 9.51
N GLU A 231 -1.81 13.94 8.93
CA GLU A 231 -1.14 15.01 9.69
C GLU A 231 -2.18 15.90 10.39
N ASN A 232 -3.17 16.36 9.62
CA ASN A 232 -4.33 16.98 10.20
C ASN A 232 -5.34 15.92 10.62
N ARG A 233 -5.41 15.66 11.93
CA ARG A 233 -6.33 14.70 12.56
C ARG A 233 -7.81 14.98 12.26
N LEU A 234 -8.17 16.20 11.85
CA LEU A 234 -9.54 16.59 11.55
C LEU A 234 -10.01 16.21 10.15
N ASP A 235 -9.15 15.58 9.34
CA ASP A 235 -9.43 15.27 7.93
C ASP A 235 -10.53 14.23 7.75
N ASP A 236 -10.62 13.28 8.68
CA ASP A 236 -11.62 12.21 8.67
C ASP A 236 -12.67 12.41 9.76
N PRO A 237 -13.86 11.80 9.62
CA PRO A 237 -14.89 11.79 10.66
C PRO A 237 -14.46 11.08 11.94
N ASP A 238 -14.92 11.57 13.09
CA ASP A 238 -14.86 10.81 14.35
C ASP A 238 -16.11 9.94 14.47
N ASP A 239 -16.05 8.78 13.83
CA ASP A 239 -17.18 7.87 13.72
C ASP A 239 -16.90 6.45 14.26
N THR A 240 -15.70 6.18 14.75
CA THR A 240 -15.28 4.88 15.28
C THR A 240 -15.14 4.91 16.80
N ARG A 241 -15.49 3.81 17.45
CA ARG A 241 -15.15 3.50 18.86
C ARG A 241 -14.24 2.27 18.91
N LEU A 242 -13.46 2.14 19.99
CA LEU A 242 -12.56 1.00 20.17
C LEU A 242 -13.35 -0.32 20.19
N PHE A 243 -14.38 -0.39 21.05
CA PHE A 243 -15.47 -1.35 20.97
C PHE A 243 -16.78 -0.57 20.91
N ASP A 244 -17.46 -0.67 19.77
CA ASP A 244 -18.71 0.06 19.49
C ASP A 244 -19.91 -0.71 20.04
N ASP A 245 -20.94 0.01 20.50
CA ASP A 245 -22.22 -0.57 20.94
C ASP A 245 -23.19 -0.78 19.77
N VAL A 246 -22.84 -0.31 18.58
CA VAL A 246 -23.55 -0.59 17.33
C VAL A 246 -22.59 -1.25 16.33
N VAL A 247 -22.94 -2.48 15.92
CA VAL A 247 -22.31 -3.20 14.81
C VAL A 247 -22.82 -2.62 13.51
N ARG A 248 -21.92 -2.17 12.63
CA ARG A 248 -22.25 -1.55 11.33
C ARG A 248 -21.78 -2.36 10.12
N PHE A 249 -20.98 -3.40 10.35
CA PHE A 249 -20.61 -4.37 9.32
C PHE A 249 -20.27 -5.74 9.94
N ARG A 250 -20.42 -6.80 9.13
CA ARG A 250 -20.01 -8.16 9.54
C ARG A 250 -18.49 -8.23 9.65
N GLY A 251 -17.98 -8.65 10.80
CA GLY A 251 -16.55 -8.71 11.09
C GLY A 251 -16.04 -7.60 12.02
N GLN A 252 -16.89 -6.64 12.39
CA GLN A 252 -16.58 -5.59 13.36
C GLN A 252 -16.16 -6.18 14.70
N ARG A 253 -15.11 -5.66 15.33
CA ARG A 253 -14.67 -6.09 16.66
C ARG A 253 -15.66 -5.61 17.73
N VAL A 254 -16.02 -6.48 18.66
CA VAL A 254 -16.96 -6.18 19.77
C VAL A 254 -16.36 -6.45 21.16
N ALA A 255 -15.36 -7.32 21.24
CA ALA A 255 -14.60 -7.61 22.45
C ALA A 255 -13.22 -8.18 22.10
N ALA A 256 -12.34 -8.31 23.08
CA ALA A 256 -11.03 -8.96 22.93
C ALA A 256 -10.71 -9.86 24.12
N VAL A 257 -10.15 -11.04 23.87
CA VAL A 257 -9.67 -11.97 24.90
C VAL A 257 -8.15 -11.99 24.91
N VAL A 258 -7.53 -11.91 26.08
CA VAL A 258 -6.09 -11.98 26.30
C VAL A 258 -5.75 -13.25 27.06
N ALA A 259 -4.87 -14.08 26.51
CA ALA A 259 -4.50 -15.36 27.13
C ALA A 259 -3.01 -15.70 26.95
N VAL A 260 -2.51 -16.66 27.73
CA VAL A 260 -1.10 -17.11 27.70
C VAL A 260 -0.68 -17.84 26.42
N SER A 261 -1.61 -18.11 25.50
CA SER A 261 -1.31 -18.68 24.19
C SER A 261 -2.37 -18.29 23.15
N ALA A 262 -1.97 -18.22 21.88
CA ALA A 262 -2.89 -17.94 20.78
C ALA A 262 -4.05 -18.95 20.69
N ALA A 263 -3.77 -20.25 20.84
CA ALA A 263 -4.80 -21.29 20.81
C ALA A 263 -5.81 -21.17 21.97
N LEU A 264 -5.36 -20.75 23.16
CA LEU A 264 -6.26 -20.48 24.27
C LEU A 264 -7.10 -19.23 24.02
N ALA A 265 -6.50 -18.15 23.52
CA ALA A 265 -7.22 -16.93 23.16
C ALA A 265 -8.30 -17.20 22.10
N GLU A 266 -7.98 -18.00 21.07
CA GLU A 266 -8.94 -18.47 20.06
C GLU A 266 -10.09 -19.24 20.67
N ARG A 267 -9.80 -20.24 21.51
CA ARG A 267 -10.84 -21.03 22.17
C ARG A 267 -11.69 -20.20 23.13
N ALA A 268 -11.09 -19.27 23.85
CA ALA A 268 -11.80 -18.43 24.81
C ALA A 268 -12.69 -17.40 24.11
N ALA A 269 -12.27 -16.85 22.96
CA ALA A 269 -13.07 -15.93 22.17
C ALA A 269 -14.39 -16.55 21.69
N THR A 270 -14.44 -17.86 21.41
CA THR A 270 -15.70 -18.54 21.02
C THR A 270 -16.67 -18.76 22.20
N LEU A 271 -16.23 -18.51 23.44
CA LEU A 271 -17.05 -18.62 24.64
C LEU A 271 -17.64 -17.29 25.08
N VAL A 272 -17.23 -16.17 24.47
CA VAL A 272 -17.86 -14.87 24.69
C VAL A 272 -19.19 -14.85 23.95
N ALA A 273 -20.29 -14.71 24.68
CA ALA A 273 -21.62 -14.63 24.10
C ALA A 273 -22.03 -13.15 23.94
N VAL A 274 -22.46 -12.78 22.75
CA VAL A 274 -22.91 -11.42 22.43
C VAL A 274 -24.37 -11.47 22.03
N GLU A 275 -25.20 -10.69 22.72
CA GLU A 275 -26.61 -10.52 22.39
C GLU A 275 -26.78 -9.29 21.49
N TYR A 276 -27.45 -9.49 20.35
CA TYR A 276 -27.68 -8.47 19.34
C TYR A 276 -29.17 -8.17 19.19
N ALA A 277 -29.51 -6.89 19.05
CA ALA A 277 -30.78 -6.43 18.51
C ALA A 277 -30.57 -6.01 17.05
N PRO A 278 -31.00 -6.80 16.04
CA PRO A 278 -30.77 -6.51 14.64
C PRO A 278 -31.36 -5.17 14.19
N LEU A 279 -30.66 -4.48 13.30
CA LEU A 279 -31.08 -3.23 12.67
C LEU A 279 -31.17 -3.43 11.14
N PRO A 280 -32.03 -2.68 10.43
CA PRO A 280 -32.06 -2.73 8.96
C PRO A 280 -30.72 -2.34 8.35
N ALA A 281 -30.24 -3.08 7.35
CA ALA A 281 -28.96 -2.83 6.67
C ALA A 281 -29.16 -2.34 5.23
N VAL A 282 -28.19 -1.60 4.69
CA VAL A 282 -28.15 -1.12 3.30
C VAL A 282 -26.75 -1.28 2.72
N PHE A 283 -26.65 -1.88 1.53
CA PHE A 283 -25.36 -2.25 0.92
C PHE A 283 -25.06 -1.56 -0.41
N ASP A 284 -26.09 -1.03 -1.09
CA ASP A 284 -25.89 -0.23 -2.30
C ASP A 284 -25.76 1.25 -1.91
N PRO A 285 -24.70 1.94 -2.36
CA PRO A 285 -24.45 3.33 -1.96
C PRO A 285 -25.51 4.31 -2.50
N GLU A 286 -26.20 4.00 -3.61
CA GLU A 286 -27.28 4.85 -4.13
C GLU A 286 -28.51 4.74 -3.23
N ALA A 287 -28.87 3.51 -2.87
CA ALA A 287 -29.95 3.25 -1.92
C ALA A 287 -29.65 3.82 -0.52
N ALA A 288 -28.39 3.79 -0.08
CA ALA A 288 -27.99 4.26 1.24
C ALA A 288 -28.19 5.77 1.44
N ARG A 289 -28.06 6.57 0.37
CA ARG A 289 -28.28 8.03 0.41
C ARG A 289 -29.71 8.49 0.13
N ALA A 290 -30.62 7.55 -0.15
CA ALA A 290 -32.01 7.85 -0.47
C ALA A 290 -32.84 8.19 0.79
N PRO A 291 -33.89 9.01 0.68
CA PRO A 291 -34.80 9.29 1.79
C PRO A 291 -35.39 8.01 2.41
N GLY A 292 -35.31 7.88 3.73
CA GLY A 292 -35.84 6.73 4.47
C GLY A 292 -34.93 5.50 4.49
N ALA A 293 -33.72 5.58 3.92
CA ALA A 293 -32.72 4.52 4.05
C ALA A 293 -32.31 4.30 5.52
N PRO A 294 -31.88 3.07 5.89
CA PRO A 294 -31.29 2.83 7.20
C PRO A 294 -30.06 3.71 7.41
N LEU A 295 -30.04 4.48 8.52
CA LEU A 295 -28.93 5.36 8.84
C LEU A 295 -27.88 4.63 9.69
N LEU A 296 -26.62 4.71 9.31
CA LEU A 296 -25.51 4.08 10.05
C LEU A 296 -24.99 4.96 11.20
N HIS A 297 -24.92 6.27 10.95
CA HIS A 297 -24.39 7.28 11.88
C HIS A 297 -25.37 8.45 12.07
N GLY A 298 -26.66 8.21 11.83
CA GLY A 298 -27.71 9.24 11.89
C GLY A 298 -27.97 9.82 13.29
N ASP A 299 -27.46 9.14 14.32
CA ASP A 299 -27.48 9.57 15.72
C ASP A 299 -26.36 10.55 16.08
N LYS A 300 -25.37 10.74 15.20
CA LYS A 300 -24.20 11.58 15.46
C LYS A 300 -24.44 13.03 15.04
N ASP A 301 -23.82 13.95 15.80
CA ASP A 301 -23.79 15.36 15.45
C ASP A 301 -22.86 15.59 14.25
N ALA A 302 -23.40 16.25 13.20
CA ALA A 302 -22.70 16.45 11.94
C ALA A 302 -21.38 17.24 12.12
N VAL A 303 -21.36 18.26 12.97
CA VAL A 303 -20.20 19.14 13.16
C VAL A 303 -19.16 18.48 14.05
N ALA A 304 -19.57 17.91 15.18
CA ALA A 304 -18.67 17.28 16.13
C ALA A 304 -18.00 16.04 15.53
N SER A 305 -18.78 15.18 14.87
CA SER A 305 -18.26 13.98 14.19
C SER A 305 -17.70 14.26 12.80
N ARG A 306 -17.87 15.47 12.26
CA ARG A 306 -17.40 15.88 10.91
C ARG A 306 -17.95 14.98 9.81
N ILE A 307 -19.24 14.67 9.89
CA ILE A 307 -19.99 13.94 8.86
C ILE A 307 -20.83 14.98 8.12
N ALA A 308 -20.69 15.07 6.79
CA ALA A 308 -21.38 16.10 6.00
C ALA A 308 -22.91 16.07 6.17
N GLU A 309 -23.52 14.90 5.96
CA GLU A 309 -24.98 14.73 6.11
C GLU A 309 -25.30 13.35 6.73
N PRO A 310 -25.19 13.20 8.07
CA PRO A 310 -25.46 11.91 8.73
C PRO A 310 -26.90 11.42 8.51
N GLY A 311 -27.85 12.33 8.31
CA GLY A 311 -29.25 12.03 7.96
C GLY A 311 -29.47 11.47 6.54
N ARG A 312 -28.43 11.45 5.70
CA ARG A 312 -28.43 10.87 4.35
C ARG A 312 -27.29 9.87 4.15
N ASN A 313 -26.62 9.42 5.21
CA ASN A 313 -25.43 8.57 5.11
C ASN A 313 -24.28 9.18 4.26
N VAL A 314 -24.26 10.49 4.00
CA VAL A 314 -23.21 11.13 3.21
C VAL A 314 -22.08 11.58 4.13
N VAL A 315 -20.88 11.03 3.91
CA VAL A 315 -19.65 11.35 4.65
C VAL A 315 -19.10 12.70 4.21
N ALA A 316 -19.01 12.87 2.88
CA ALA A 316 -18.47 14.04 2.22
C ALA A 316 -19.13 14.21 0.84
N ALA A 317 -19.25 15.45 0.40
CA ALA A 317 -19.77 15.80 -0.92
C ALA A 317 -18.97 16.95 -1.55
N SER A 318 -18.90 16.98 -2.89
CA SER A 318 -18.35 18.09 -3.68
C SER A 318 -19.27 18.34 -4.87
N HIS A 319 -19.80 19.56 -4.98
CA HIS A 319 -20.65 19.98 -6.08
C HIS A 319 -20.18 21.34 -6.59
N GLY A 320 -19.75 21.40 -7.85
CA GLY A 320 -19.26 22.63 -8.46
C GLY A 320 -19.36 22.61 -9.98
N GLU A 321 -19.38 23.80 -10.56
CA GLU A 321 -19.45 24.00 -12.01
C GLU A 321 -18.68 25.27 -12.42
N VAL A 322 -17.89 25.16 -13.49
CA VAL A 322 -17.27 26.28 -14.21
C VAL A 322 -17.83 26.27 -15.63
N GLY A 323 -18.28 27.42 -16.12
CA GLY A 323 -18.92 27.53 -17.43
C GLY A 323 -20.39 27.09 -17.42
N ASP A 324 -20.89 26.59 -18.56
CA ASP A 324 -22.22 26.00 -18.72
C ASP A 324 -22.07 24.65 -19.42
N VAL A 325 -22.01 23.58 -18.62
CA VAL A 325 -21.75 22.22 -19.13
C VAL A 325 -22.90 21.70 -20.00
N PRO A 326 -24.19 21.83 -19.60
CA PRO A 326 -25.31 21.43 -20.45
C PRO A 326 -25.30 22.11 -21.83
N ALA A 327 -25.10 23.43 -21.91
CA ALA A 327 -25.06 24.14 -23.19
C ALA A 327 -23.84 23.75 -24.04
N ALA A 328 -22.69 23.53 -23.40
CA ALA A 328 -21.48 23.09 -24.09
C ALA A 328 -21.58 21.67 -24.63
N LEU A 329 -22.24 20.74 -23.93
CA LEU A 329 -22.53 19.41 -24.45
C LEU A 329 -23.52 19.46 -25.62
N ALA A 330 -24.56 20.30 -25.54
CA ALA A 330 -25.55 20.43 -26.61
C ALA A 330 -24.99 21.03 -27.91
N SER A 331 -23.94 21.84 -27.81
CA SER A 331 -23.30 22.51 -28.95
C SER A 331 -22.01 21.82 -29.44
N ALA A 332 -21.54 20.78 -28.74
CA ALA A 332 -20.35 20.04 -29.13
C ALA A 332 -20.54 19.31 -30.47
N ALA A 333 -19.48 19.21 -31.27
CA ALA A 333 -19.51 18.46 -32.52
C ALA A 333 -19.56 16.94 -32.26
N HIS A 334 -18.90 16.50 -31.19
CA HIS A 334 -18.87 15.11 -30.75
C HIS A 334 -19.14 15.04 -29.25
N THR A 335 -19.92 14.05 -28.82
CA THR A 335 -20.21 13.82 -27.40
C THR A 335 -20.16 12.34 -27.08
N VAL A 336 -19.68 12.01 -25.89
CA VAL A 336 -19.71 10.66 -25.33
C VAL A 336 -20.29 10.70 -23.92
N ARG A 337 -20.98 9.63 -23.53
CA ARG A 337 -21.47 9.43 -22.16
C ARG A 337 -21.35 7.97 -21.78
N GLY A 338 -20.91 7.69 -20.56
CA GLY A 338 -20.90 6.33 -20.02
C GLY A 338 -20.80 6.33 -18.49
N THR A 339 -21.05 5.17 -17.91
CA THR A 339 -20.85 4.91 -16.48
C THR A 339 -19.89 3.75 -16.34
N TRP A 340 -18.92 3.89 -15.45
CA TRP A 340 -17.88 2.90 -15.17
C TRP A 340 -17.90 2.54 -13.69
N THR A 341 -17.55 1.29 -13.38
CA THR A 341 -17.49 0.81 -12.01
C THR A 341 -16.14 0.17 -11.69
N SER A 342 -15.68 0.37 -10.45
CA SER A 342 -14.49 -0.29 -9.94
C SER A 342 -14.84 -1.18 -8.75
N ALA A 343 -14.32 -2.42 -8.74
CA ALA A 343 -14.51 -3.34 -7.62
C ALA A 343 -13.79 -2.90 -6.34
N ARG A 344 -14.22 -3.49 -5.22
CA ARG A 344 -13.54 -3.44 -3.93
C ARG A 344 -12.35 -4.40 -3.96
N VAL A 345 -11.17 -3.90 -3.62
CA VAL A 345 -9.91 -4.68 -3.62
C VAL A 345 -9.14 -4.49 -2.31
N THR A 346 -8.43 -5.52 -1.87
CA THR A 346 -7.56 -5.45 -0.69
C THR A 346 -6.10 -5.24 -1.11
N HIS A 347 -5.32 -4.61 -0.23
CA HIS A 347 -3.90 -4.31 -0.44
C HIS A 347 -3.07 -5.56 -0.73
N ALA A 348 -3.48 -6.70 -0.15
CA ALA A 348 -2.77 -7.98 -0.22
C ALA A 348 -1.32 -7.89 0.25
N ALA A 349 -1.03 -7.04 1.24
CA ALA A 349 0.25 -7.03 1.94
C ALA A 349 0.54 -8.41 2.54
N LEU A 350 1.78 -8.88 2.41
CA LEU A 350 2.14 -10.24 2.82
C LEU A 350 2.30 -10.37 4.34
N GLU A 351 2.81 -9.34 4.99
CA GLU A 351 2.69 -9.18 6.45
C GLU A 351 1.31 -8.62 6.78
N THR A 352 0.52 -9.35 7.57
CA THR A 352 -0.77 -8.88 8.10
C THR A 352 -0.57 -7.77 9.13
N HIS A 353 -1.64 -7.09 9.53
CA HIS A 353 -1.57 -6.15 10.65
C HIS A 353 -1.23 -6.90 11.95
N GLY A 354 -0.26 -6.37 12.68
CA GLY A 354 0.10 -6.89 13.98
C GLY A 354 0.79 -5.83 14.85
N ALA A 355 0.60 -5.96 16.16
CA ALA A 355 1.22 -5.10 17.14
C ALA A 355 1.55 -5.89 18.42
N ARG A 356 2.60 -5.46 19.10
CA ARG A 356 2.97 -5.91 20.45
C ARG A 356 3.13 -4.68 21.35
N ALA A 357 2.49 -4.68 22.51
CA ALA A 357 2.56 -3.60 23.47
C ALA A 357 2.94 -4.07 24.87
N TRP A 358 3.61 -3.20 25.63
CA TRP A 358 3.94 -3.41 27.05
C TRP A 358 4.07 -2.05 27.75
N VAL A 359 4.11 -2.06 29.08
CA VAL A 359 4.39 -0.87 29.88
C VAL A 359 5.79 -1.04 30.48
N ASP A 360 6.69 -0.12 30.15
CA ASP A 360 8.06 -0.09 30.67
C ASP A 360 8.09 0.25 32.17
N ASP A 361 9.28 0.13 32.77
CA ASP A 361 9.42 0.27 34.22
C ASP A 361 9.06 1.67 34.73
N ASP A 362 9.33 2.67 33.92
CA ASP A 362 9.01 4.08 34.15
C ASP A 362 7.53 4.45 33.87
N GLY A 363 6.72 3.48 33.43
CA GLY A 363 5.31 3.68 33.12
C GLY A 363 5.02 4.06 31.66
N THR A 364 6.04 4.14 30.80
CA THR A 364 5.86 4.42 29.37
C THR A 364 5.14 3.27 28.68
N LEU A 365 4.05 3.57 27.96
CA LEU A 365 3.40 2.60 27.08
C LEU A 365 4.22 2.49 25.79
N VAL A 366 4.77 1.31 25.51
CA VAL A 366 5.47 1.03 24.27
C VAL A 366 4.60 0.17 23.36
N VAL A 367 4.45 0.59 22.11
CA VAL A 367 3.71 -0.14 21.06
C VAL A 367 4.61 -0.34 19.85
N ARG A 368 5.00 -1.59 19.59
CA ARG A 368 5.68 -1.98 18.35
C ARG A 368 4.64 -2.47 17.36
N THR A 369 4.51 -1.83 16.20
CA THR A 369 3.42 -2.12 15.25
C THR A 369 3.83 -2.05 13.78
N SER A 370 3.07 -2.74 12.94
CA SER A 370 3.18 -2.71 11.48
C SER A 370 2.48 -1.48 10.90
N THR A 371 2.97 -0.27 11.19
CA THR A 371 2.35 0.99 10.76
C THR A 371 3.22 1.78 9.78
N GLN A 372 2.60 2.56 8.89
CA GLN A 372 3.25 3.56 8.05
C GLN A 372 3.43 4.92 8.77
N VAL A 373 2.74 5.11 9.90
CA VAL A 373 2.49 6.42 10.52
C VAL A 373 2.72 6.40 12.04
N PRO A 374 3.92 6.03 12.53
CA PRO A 374 4.15 5.76 13.96
C PRO A 374 3.86 6.96 14.87
N PHE A 375 4.17 8.20 14.44
CA PHE A 375 3.90 9.40 15.23
C PHE A 375 2.41 9.72 15.31
N LEU A 376 1.66 9.57 14.21
CA LEU A 376 0.21 9.79 14.22
C LEU A 376 -0.53 8.72 15.04
N VAL A 377 -0.02 7.48 15.05
CA VAL A 377 -0.52 6.43 15.95
C VAL A 377 -0.25 6.80 17.40
N ARG A 378 0.95 7.27 17.75
CA ARG A 378 1.28 7.71 19.11
C ARG A 378 0.29 8.77 19.60
N ASP A 379 0.07 9.80 18.80
CA ASP A 379 -0.76 10.93 19.19
C ASP A 379 -2.23 10.53 19.34
N GLU A 380 -2.73 9.66 18.46
CA GLU A 380 -4.08 9.15 18.57
C GLU A 380 -4.27 8.20 19.75
N LEU A 381 -3.30 7.31 20.02
CA LEU A 381 -3.33 6.45 21.21
C LEU A 381 -3.32 7.28 22.49
N ALA A 382 -2.48 8.32 22.55
CA ALA A 382 -2.44 9.24 23.69
C ALA A 382 -3.81 9.90 23.89
N ARG A 383 -4.43 10.40 22.81
CA ARG A 383 -5.76 11.01 22.87
C ARG A 383 -6.86 10.03 23.29
N VAL A 384 -6.98 8.90 22.60
CA VAL A 384 -8.04 7.91 22.82
C VAL A 384 -7.94 7.29 24.22
N LEU A 385 -6.73 7.03 24.71
CA LEU A 385 -6.49 6.40 26.01
C LEU A 385 -6.26 7.39 27.15
N GLY A 386 -6.42 8.70 26.90
CA GLY A 386 -6.31 9.75 27.91
C GLY A 386 -4.91 9.85 28.55
N ARG A 387 -3.85 9.71 27.75
CA ARG A 387 -2.45 9.80 28.19
C ARG A 387 -1.74 11.03 27.66
N ASP A 388 -0.68 11.42 28.37
CA ASP A 388 0.30 12.36 27.84
C ASP A 388 1.06 11.72 26.65
N PRO A 389 1.22 12.42 25.51
CA PRO A 389 1.96 11.89 24.36
C PRO A 389 3.41 11.50 24.68
N GLY A 390 4.06 12.15 25.64
CA GLY A 390 5.41 11.80 26.10
C GLY A 390 5.47 10.47 26.85
N GLY A 391 4.35 9.99 27.37
CA GLY A 391 4.22 8.67 27.99
C GLY A 391 3.87 7.53 27.02
N VAL A 392 3.85 7.80 25.70
CA VAL A 392 3.56 6.80 24.67
C VAL A 392 4.71 6.76 23.66
N ARG A 393 5.24 5.57 23.40
CA ARG A 393 6.27 5.31 22.40
C ARG A 393 5.75 4.34 21.36
N VAL A 394 5.82 4.72 20.09
CA VAL A 394 5.48 3.83 18.98
C VAL A 394 6.72 3.54 18.17
N VAL A 395 6.92 2.26 17.84
CA VAL A 395 8.07 1.78 17.07
C VAL A 395 7.58 0.97 15.88
N ALA A 396 7.94 1.38 14.66
CA ALA A 396 7.81 0.55 13.47
C ALA A 396 9.18 0.01 13.07
N ALA A 397 9.27 -1.31 12.92
CA ALA A 397 10.43 -1.94 12.29
C ALA A 397 10.34 -1.81 10.78
N ARG A 398 11.05 -2.66 10.03
CA ARG A 398 10.72 -2.85 8.62
C ARG A 398 9.32 -3.44 8.52
N VAL A 399 8.48 -2.90 7.64
CA VAL A 399 7.09 -3.35 7.46
C VAL A 399 6.97 -4.14 6.15
N GLY A 400 6.28 -5.28 6.18
CA GLY A 400 6.13 -6.22 5.06
C GLY A 400 5.09 -5.80 4.02
N GLY A 401 5.15 -4.53 3.60
CA GLY A 401 4.20 -3.87 2.69
C GLY A 401 3.04 -3.21 3.44
N GLY A 402 2.65 -2.02 2.99
CA GLY A 402 1.52 -1.24 3.54
C GLY A 402 0.51 -0.80 2.48
N PHE A 403 1.00 -0.21 1.38
CA PHE A 403 0.19 0.17 0.21
C PHE A 403 -1.01 1.08 0.52
N GLY A 404 -0.99 1.80 1.65
CA GLY A 404 -2.08 2.62 2.18
C GLY A 404 -2.79 1.96 3.37
N GLY A 405 -2.92 0.64 3.39
CA GLY A 405 -3.72 -0.05 4.42
C GLY A 405 -3.14 0.04 5.83
N LYS A 406 -1.83 0.28 5.96
CA LYS A 406 -1.14 0.46 7.26
C LYS A 406 -1.02 1.94 7.67
N GLN A 407 -1.76 2.83 7.01
CA GLN A 407 -2.04 4.18 7.48
C GLN A 407 -3.14 4.19 8.55
N GLU A 408 -3.87 3.08 8.70
CA GLU A 408 -4.94 2.88 9.67
C GLU A 408 -4.39 2.50 11.06
N LEU A 409 -5.10 2.90 12.12
CA LEU A 409 -4.92 2.42 13.50
C LEU A 409 -6.01 1.36 13.79
N LEU A 410 -5.63 0.08 13.88
CA LEU A 410 -6.60 -1.04 13.92
C LEU A 410 -6.33 -2.11 14.99
N VAL A 411 -5.07 -2.30 15.35
CA VAL A 411 -4.65 -3.33 16.32
C VAL A 411 -3.97 -2.71 17.53
N GLU A 412 -3.43 -1.51 17.35
CA GLU A 412 -2.61 -0.76 18.29
C GLU A 412 -3.40 -0.37 19.53
N ASP A 413 -4.60 0.16 19.35
CA ASP A 413 -5.53 0.56 20.41
C ASP A 413 -5.90 -0.61 21.33
N VAL A 414 -6.15 -1.80 20.75
CA VAL A 414 -6.51 -3.00 21.51
C VAL A 414 -5.34 -3.50 22.35
N VAL A 415 -4.15 -3.63 21.77
CA VAL A 415 -2.98 -4.11 22.52
C VAL A 415 -2.52 -3.09 23.54
N ALA A 416 -2.63 -1.80 23.23
CA ALA A 416 -2.34 -0.72 24.17
C ALA A 416 -3.28 -0.80 25.37
N LEU A 417 -4.60 -0.83 25.16
CA LEU A 417 -5.58 -0.96 26.24
C LEU A 417 -5.30 -2.20 27.10
N ALA A 418 -5.05 -3.36 26.47
CA ALA A 418 -4.74 -4.59 27.19
C ALA A 418 -3.48 -4.48 28.06
N ALA A 419 -2.38 -3.95 27.52
CA ALA A 419 -1.13 -3.77 28.25
C ALA A 419 -1.31 -2.86 29.47
N LEU A 420 -2.09 -1.80 29.33
CA LEU A 420 -2.38 -0.85 30.41
C LEU A 420 -3.23 -1.48 31.52
N ARG A 421 -4.29 -2.22 31.16
CA ARG A 421 -5.14 -2.92 32.13
C ARG A 421 -4.40 -4.01 32.89
N LEU A 422 -3.44 -4.67 32.25
CA LEU A 422 -2.56 -5.65 32.92
C LEU A 422 -1.56 -4.95 33.84
N ALA A 423 -0.96 -3.84 33.41
CA ALA A 423 -0.02 -3.07 34.22
C ALA A 423 -0.69 -2.48 35.47
N GLU A 424 -1.95 -2.05 35.38
CA GLU A 424 -2.79 -1.64 36.53
C GLU A 424 -2.94 -2.76 37.59
N ARG A 425 -2.80 -4.03 37.17
CA ARG A 425 -2.84 -5.23 38.03
C ARG A 425 -1.45 -5.74 38.43
N GLY A 426 -0.38 -5.01 38.07
CA GLY A 426 1.00 -5.40 38.36
C GLY A 426 1.61 -6.39 37.37
N ASP A 427 0.95 -6.66 36.23
CA ASP A 427 1.48 -7.53 35.18
C ASP A 427 1.95 -6.72 33.98
N ARG A 428 3.26 -6.73 33.73
CA ARG A 428 3.90 -5.99 32.62
C ARG A 428 4.32 -6.91 31.46
N ARG A 429 3.82 -8.15 31.41
CA ARG A 429 4.08 -9.06 30.29
C ARG A 429 3.65 -8.41 28.96
N PRO A 430 4.45 -8.54 27.88
CA PRO A 430 4.04 -8.03 26.57
C PRO A 430 2.77 -8.71 26.05
N VAL A 431 1.92 -7.93 25.41
CA VAL A 431 0.66 -8.38 24.80
C VAL A 431 0.73 -8.21 23.29
N GLN A 432 0.34 -9.24 22.54
CA GLN A 432 0.42 -9.26 21.09
C GLN A 432 -0.92 -9.56 20.42
N LEU A 433 -1.25 -8.79 19.39
CA LEU A 433 -2.33 -9.04 18.45
C LEU A 433 -1.74 -9.15 17.05
N GLU A 434 -2.05 -10.23 16.34
CA GLU A 434 -1.71 -10.40 14.93
C GLU A 434 -2.96 -10.89 14.21
N LEU A 435 -3.41 -10.15 13.20
CA LEU A 435 -4.57 -10.57 12.41
C LEU A 435 -4.24 -11.80 11.59
N THR A 436 -5.18 -12.73 11.54
CA THR A 436 -5.15 -13.82 10.55
C THR A 436 -5.34 -13.24 9.14
N ARG A 437 -4.98 -14.02 8.12
CA ARG A 437 -5.23 -13.64 6.72
C ARG A 437 -6.71 -13.45 6.43
N GLU A 438 -7.58 -14.27 7.00
CA GLU A 438 -9.04 -14.11 6.86
C GLU A 438 -9.50 -12.79 7.46
N GLU A 439 -9.08 -12.44 8.68
CA GLU A 439 -9.43 -11.14 9.29
C GLU A 439 -8.89 -9.94 8.51
N GLN A 440 -7.71 -10.08 7.90
CA GLN A 440 -7.14 -9.07 7.01
C GLN A 440 -8.03 -8.82 5.78
N PHE A 441 -8.81 -9.82 5.36
CA PHE A 441 -9.74 -9.77 4.22
C PHE A 441 -11.16 -9.37 4.61
N THR A 442 -11.57 -9.57 5.86
CA THR A 442 -12.97 -9.34 6.27
C THR A 442 -13.16 -8.13 7.18
N ALA A 443 -12.09 -7.55 7.72
CA ALA A 443 -12.22 -6.51 8.76
C ALA A 443 -11.30 -5.29 8.63
N VAL A 444 -10.31 -5.33 7.74
CA VAL A 444 -9.42 -4.17 7.51
C VAL A 444 -10.02 -3.31 6.39
N PRO A 445 -9.95 -1.97 6.48
CA PRO A 445 -10.35 -1.07 5.41
C PRO A 445 -9.76 -1.44 4.04
N MET A 446 -10.56 -1.32 2.98
CA MET A 446 -10.23 -1.77 1.61
C MET A 446 -10.26 -0.60 0.63
N ARG A 447 -9.86 -0.80 -0.64
CA ARG A 447 -10.07 0.26 -1.64
C ARG A 447 -11.57 0.54 -1.81
N HIS A 448 -11.94 1.81 -1.84
CA HIS A 448 -13.29 2.29 -2.18
C HIS A 448 -13.70 1.82 -3.59
N PRO A 449 -14.79 1.04 -3.75
CA PRO A 449 -15.43 0.90 -5.04
C PRO A 449 -16.18 2.18 -5.39
N MET A 450 -16.17 2.54 -6.66
CA MET A 450 -16.83 3.75 -7.16
C MET A 450 -17.67 3.43 -8.39
N ARG A 451 -18.79 4.15 -8.52
CA ARG A 451 -19.53 4.31 -9.77
C ARG A 451 -19.24 5.71 -10.28
N VAL A 452 -18.72 5.83 -11.49
CA VAL A 452 -18.31 7.10 -12.09
C VAL A 452 -18.99 7.27 -13.44
N THR A 453 -19.81 8.31 -13.57
CA THR A 453 -20.44 8.69 -14.84
C THR A 453 -19.69 9.85 -15.45
N VAL A 454 -19.31 9.74 -16.71
CA VAL A 454 -18.63 10.81 -17.45
C VAL A 454 -19.46 11.18 -18.66
N ALA A 455 -19.66 12.47 -18.87
CA ALA A 455 -20.12 13.03 -20.15
C ALA A 455 -19.07 14.03 -20.64
N ALA A 456 -18.56 13.82 -21.85
CA ALA A 456 -17.53 14.66 -22.45
C ALA A 456 -17.95 15.13 -23.85
N GLY A 457 -17.65 16.37 -24.17
CA GLY A 457 -17.88 16.99 -25.48
C GLY A 457 -16.60 17.52 -26.09
N ALA A 458 -16.46 17.44 -27.40
CA ALA A 458 -15.39 18.06 -28.16
C ALA A 458 -15.88 18.80 -29.41
N ASP A 459 -15.10 19.78 -29.86
CA ASP A 459 -15.24 20.37 -31.19
C ASP A 459 -14.74 19.41 -32.29
N ALA A 460 -14.88 19.83 -33.56
CA ALA A 460 -14.45 19.03 -34.72
C ALA A 460 -12.93 18.81 -34.77
N ASP A 461 -12.14 19.64 -34.08
CA ASP A 461 -10.70 19.50 -33.94
C ASP A 461 -10.34 18.70 -32.67
N GLY A 462 -11.29 18.07 -32.00
CA GLY A 462 -11.04 17.28 -30.80
C GLY A 462 -10.58 18.11 -29.59
N ARG A 463 -10.84 19.41 -29.52
CA ARG A 463 -10.67 20.18 -28.27
C ARG A 463 -11.88 20.00 -27.38
N LEU A 464 -11.66 19.77 -26.09
CA LEU A 464 -12.71 19.56 -25.12
C LEU A 464 -13.53 20.84 -24.93
N THR A 465 -14.84 20.72 -25.12
CA THR A 465 -15.81 21.79 -24.87
C THR A 465 -16.53 21.62 -23.55
N ALA A 466 -16.75 20.38 -23.11
CA ALA A 466 -17.44 20.07 -21.86
C ALA A 466 -16.89 18.80 -21.19
N LEU A 467 -16.85 18.79 -19.86
CA LEU A 467 -16.53 17.61 -19.05
C LEU A 467 -17.38 17.59 -17.76
N HIS A 468 -18.34 16.65 -17.69
CA HIS A 468 -19.10 16.35 -16.47
C HIS A 468 -18.61 15.04 -15.88
N VAL A 469 -18.29 15.04 -14.59
CA VAL A 469 -17.92 13.84 -13.83
C VAL A 469 -18.81 13.73 -12.59
N ASP A 470 -19.58 12.64 -12.54
CA ASP A 470 -20.42 12.28 -11.39
C ASP A 470 -19.79 11.04 -10.72
N VAL A 471 -19.54 11.12 -9.40
CA VAL A 471 -18.86 10.08 -8.62
C VAL A 471 -19.71 9.70 -7.42
N LEU A 472 -20.01 8.40 -7.31
CA LEU A 472 -20.56 7.80 -6.10
C LEU A 472 -19.54 6.80 -5.54
N SER A 473 -19.00 7.10 -4.36
CA SER A 473 -17.99 6.30 -3.66
C SER A 473 -18.59 5.60 -2.45
N ASP A 474 -18.42 4.28 -2.36
CA ASP A 474 -18.84 3.49 -1.19
C ASP A 474 -17.69 3.43 -0.16
N THR A 475 -17.87 4.10 0.98
CA THR A 475 -16.90 4.10 2.08
C THR A 475 -17.08 2.91 3.04
N GLY A 476 -18.12 2.10 2.84
CA GLY A 476 -18.50 1.07 3.80
C GLY A 476 -18.99 1.67 5.12
N ALA A 477 -18.81 0.94 6.21
CA ALA A 477 -19.43 1.28 7.49
C ALA A 477 -18.82 2.48 8.24
N TYR A 478 -17.62 2.92 7.86
CA TYR A 478 -16.87 4.00 8.52
C TYR A 478 -16.23 4.93 7.47
N GLY A 479 -15.99 6.18 7.87
CA GLY A 479 -15.71 7.31 6.99
C GLY A 479 -14.23 7.64 6.89
N ASN A 480 -13.37 6.82 7.50
CA ASN A 480 -11.92 6.91 7.42
C ASN A 480 -11.47 7.00 5.95
N HIS A 481 -10.61 7.98 5.64
CA HIS A 481 -10.14 8.35 4.30
C HIS A 481 -11.20 8.74 3.26
N GLY A 482 -12.50 8.56 3.51
CA GLY A 482 -13.58 8.82 2.55
C GLY A 482 -13.55 10.21 1.93
N PRO A 483 -13.46 11.30 2.73
CA PRO A 483 -13.35 12.66 2.20
C PRO A 483 -12.11 12.85 1.32
N GLY A 484 -10.95 12.38 1.76
CA GLY A 484 -9.69 12.53 1.03
C GLY A 484 -9.65 11.75 -0.28
N VAL A 485 -10.11 10.49 -0.27
CA VAL A 485 -10.16 9.63 -1.48
C VAL A 485 -11.10 10.21 -2.53
N MET A 486 -12.26 10.74 -2.12
CA MET A 486 -13.19 11.41 -3.03
C MET A 486 -12.55 12.68 -3.62
N TYR A 487 -12.00 13.55 -2.77
CA TYR A 487 -11.37 14.80 -3.18
C TYR A 487 -10.26 14.58 -4.21
N HIS A 488 -9.30 13.70 -3.91
CA HIS A 488 -8.19 13.39 -4.81
C HIS A 488 -8.63 12.64 -6.08
N GLY A 489 -9.72 11.86 -5.99
CA GLY A 489 -10.31 11.21 -7.15
C GLY A 489 -10.76 12.22 -8.21
N VAL A 490 -11.45 13.29 -7.81
CA VAL A 490 -12.01 14.27 -8.76
C VAL A 490 -11.06 15.42 -9.08
N HIS A 491 -10.25 15.89 -8.11
CA HIS A 491 -9.46 17.11 -8.29
C HIS A 491 -8.38 16.92 -9.37
N GLU A 492 -7.46 15.98 -9.19
CA GLU A 492 -6.36 15.77 -10.14
C GLU A 492 -6.83 15.17 -11.47
N SER A 493 -7.78 14.24 -11.43
CA SER A 493 -8.29 13.56 -12.64
C SER A 493 -9.03 14.50 -13.59
N VAL A 494 -9.66 15.56 -13.07
CA VAL A 494 -10.35 16.59 -13.86
C VAL A 494 -9.42 17.75 -14.20
N ALA A 495 -8.53 18.15 -13.27
CA ALA A 495 -7.63 19.29 -13.47
C ALA A 495 -6.59 19.07 -14.58
N VAL A 496 -6.22 17.82 -14.90
CA VAL A 496 -5.23 17.52 -15.95
C VAL A 496 -5.68 17.95 -17.35
N TYR A 497 -6.98 18.20 -17.56
CA TYR A 497 -7.55 18.56 -18.86
C TYR A 497 -7.94 20.03 -18.95
N ARG A 498 -7.45 20.77 -19.95
CA ARG A 498 -8.03 22.03 -20.41
C ARG A 498 -9.42 21.78 -20.98
N CYS A 499 -10.42 22.33 -20.32
CA CYS A 499 -11.80 22.34 -20.78
C CYS A 499 -12.50 23.58 -20.22
N PRO A 500 -13.18 24.40 -21.04
CA PRO A 500 -13.80 25.64 -20.58
C PRO A 500 -15.05 25.40 -19.72
N ASN A 501 -15.73 24.26 -19.89
CA ASN A 501 -16.94 23.94 -19.14
C ASN A 501 -16.74 22.62 -18.39
N LYS A 502 -16.71 22.69 -17.06
CA LYS A 502 -16.48 21.53 -16.19
C LYS A 502 -17.47 21.49 -15.06
N ARG A 503 -17.91 20.28 -14.71
CA ARG A 503 -18.81 20.04 -13.58
C ARG A 503 -18.40 18.78 -12.84
N VAL A 504 -18.40 18.85 -11.51
CA VAL A 504 -18.20 17.71 -10.63
C VAL A 504 -19.39 17.60 -9.69
N ASP A 505 -19.95 16.39 -9.60
CA ASP A 505 -20.91 15.99 -8.57
C ASP A 505 -20.38 14.72 -7.90
N ALA A 506 -19.86 14.81 -6.68
CA ALA A 506 -19.23 13.69 -6.01
C ALA A 506 -19.75 13.51 -4.58
N GLU A 507 -20.09 12.28 -4.21
CA GLU A 507 -20.45 11.92 -2.84
C GLU A 507 -19.74 10.65 -2.38
N ALA A 508 -19.25 10.64 -1.14
CA ALA A 508 -18.82 9.45 -0.42
C ALA A 508 -19.90 9.05 0.59
N VAL A 509 -20.35 7.79 0.56
CA VAL A 509 -21.55 7.33 1.26
C VAL A 509 -21.26 6.14 2.16
N TYR A 510 -21.82 6.16 3.36
CA TYR A 510 -21.83 5.04 4.31
C TYR A 510 -22.73 3.90 3.83
N THR A 511 -22.26 2.67 3.94
CA THR A 511 -23.05 1.45 3.71
C THR A 511 -22.69 0.40 4.76
N ASN A 512 -23.47 -0.68 4.90
CA ASN A 512 -23.12 -1.81 5.77
C ASN A 512 -22.12 -2.79 5.13
N ASN A 513 -21.48 -2.41 4.02
CA ASN A 513 -20.31 -3.13 3.50
C ASN A 513 -19.10 -2.95 4.44
N PRO A 514 -18.09 -3.82 4.36
CA PRO A 514 -16.82 -3.61 5.05
C PRO A 514 -16.24 -2.23 4.77
N PRO A 515 -15.57 -1.60 5.75
CA PRO A 515 -15.00 -0.26 5.58
C PRO A 515 -14.05 -0.15 4.39
N SER A 516 -14.00 1.04 3.81
CA SER A 516 -13.01 1.43 2.82
C SER A 516 -11.95 2.32 3.47
N GLY A 517 -10.77 2.44 2.86
CA GLY A 517 -9.67 3.25 3.36
C GLY A 517 -8.62 3.52 2.28
N ALA A 518 -7.46 4.01 2.70
CA ALA A 518 -6.37 4.39 1.81
C ALA A 518 -5.84 3.18 1.02
N PHE A 519 -5.73 3.31 -0.30
CA PHE A 519 -5.01 2.36 -1.16
C PHE A 519 -4.19 3.17 -2.17
N ARG A 520 -2.96 2.75 -2.45
CA ARG A 520 -2.06 3.30 -3.50
C ARG A 520 -2.79 3.88 -4.72
N GLY A 521 -2.68 5.18 -4.94
CA GLY A 521 -3.39 5.90 -6.01
C GLY A 521 -4.63 6.66 -5.53
N TYR A 522 -5.11 6.38 -4.30
CA TYR A 522 -5.95 7.24 -3.46
C TYR A 522 -7.14 7.92 -4.17
N GLY A 523 -7.97 7.12 -4.86
CA GLY A 523 -9.18 7.58 -5.56
C GLY A 523 -8.99 7.89 -7.05
N LEU A 524 -7.77 8.27 -7.46
CA LEU A 524 -7.48 8.65 -8.85
C LEU A 524 -7.73 7.49 -9.80
N GLY A 525 -7.20 6.29 -9.52
CA GLY A 525 -7.34 5.14 -10.41
C GLY A 525 -8.79 4.81 -10.80
N GLN A 526 -9.75 5.01 -9.90
CA GLN A 526 -11.17 4.78 -10.17
C GLN A 526 -11.77 5.84 -11.11
N VAL A 527 -11.47 7.12 -10.88
CA VAL A 527 -12.01 8.23 -11.68
C VAL A 527 -11.29 8.34 -13.02
N VAL A 528 -9.96 8.17 -13.04
CA VAL A 528 -9.13 8.09 -14.26
C VAL A 528 -9.59 6.93 -15.14
N PHE A 529 -10.00 5.78 -14.59
CA PHE A 529 -10.57 4.70 -15.39
C PHE A 529 -11.76 5.16 -16.24
N ALA A 530 -12.68 5.92 -15.65
CA ALA A 530 -13.87 6.42 -16.34
C ALA A 530 -13.54 7.55 -17.33
N ILE A 531 -12.79 8.57 -16.89
CA ILE A 531 -12.43 9.72 -17.74
C ILE A 531 -11.60 9.26 -18.93
N GLU A 532 -10.56 8.46 -18.73
CA GLU A 532 -9.70 8.02 -19.82
C GLU A 532 -10.43 7.09 -20.80
N SER A 533 -11.35 6.26 -20.32
CA SER A 533 -12.20 5.43 -21.20
C SER A 533 -13.15 6.29 -22.04
N ALA A 534 -13.78 7.31 -21.44
CA ALA A 534 -14.66 8.24 -22.15
C ALA A 534 -13.87 9.03 -23.21
N LEU A 535 -12.72 9.59 -22.84
CA LEU A 535 -11.89 10.33 -23.78
C LEU A 535 -11.32 9.44 -24.89
N ASP A 536 -11.10 8.15 -24.65
CA ASP A 536 -10.71 7.19 -25.70
C ASP A 536 -11.85 6.91 -26.70
N GLU A 537 -13.12 6.86 -26.24
CA GLU A 537 -14.27 6.87 -27.16
C GLU A 537 -14.38 8.19 -27.92
N LEU A 538 -14.17 9.33 -27.25
CA LEU A 538 -14.24 10.65 -27.88
C LEU A 538 -13.18 10.82 -28.98
N ALA A 539 -11.97 10.28 -28.79
CA ALA A 539 -10.95 10.26 -29.83
C ALA A 539 -11.43 9.51 -31.09
N ARG A 540 -12.17 8.40 -30.92
CA ARG A 540 -12.73 7.62 -32.04
C ARG A 540 -13.86 8.38 -32.74
N GLU A 541 -14.74 9.04 -32.00
CA GLU A 541 -15.81 9.87 -32.58
C GLU A 541 -15.26 11.02 -33.43
N VAL A 542 -14.19 11.67 -32.95
CA VAL A 542 -13.48 12.74 -33.67
C VAL A 542 -12.65 12.18 -34.84
N GLY A 543 -12.21 10.93 -34.77
CA GLY A 543 -11.38 10.29 -35.79
C GLY A 543 -9.89 10.64 -35.70
N ILE A 544 -9.37 10.86 -34.49
CA ILE A 544 -7.94 11.12 -34.23
C ILE A 544 -7.34 10.07 -33.29
N SER A 545 -6.00 10.02 -33.23
CA SER A 545 -5.33 9.10 -32.29
C SER A 545 -5.64 9.49 -30.83
N PRO A 546 -5.70 8.53 -29.90
CA PRO A 546 -5.92 8.83 -28.48
C PRO A 546 -4.79 9.71 -27.92
N PHE A 547 -3.54 9.51 -28.35
CA PHE A 547 -2.41 10.36 -27.97
C PHE A 547 -2.61 11.82 -28.40
N ASP A 548 -3.08 12.06 -29.64
CA ASP A 548 -3.31 13.41 -30.15
C ASP A 548 -4.46 14.11 -29.42
N LEU A 549 -5.54 13.39 -29.09
CA LEU A 549 -6.61 13.95 -28.26
C LEU A 549 -6.05 14.42 -26.91
N ARG A 550 -5.20 13.62 -26.25
CA ARG A 550 -4.56 14.02 -24.99
C ARG A 550 -3.67 15.24 -25.17
N ARG A 551 -2.75 15.24 -26.14
CA ARG A 551 -1.86 16.38 -26.42
C ARG A 551 -2.61 17.70 -26.63
N ARG A 552 -3.76 17.66 -27.31
CA ARG A 552 -4.59 18.84 -27.57
C ARG A 552 -5.22 19.42 -26.31
N ASN A 553 -5.46 18.59 -25.30
CA ASN A 553 -6.34 18.93 -24.19
C ASN A 553 -5.68 18.89 -22.81
N VAL A 554 -4.47 18.38 -22.64
CA VAL A 554 -3.83 18.42 -21.31
C VAL A 554 -3.39 19.83 -20.93
N VAL A 555 -3.35 20.11 -19.63
CA VAL A 555 -2.75 21.35 -19.08
C VAL A 555 -1.26 21.41 -19.34
N VAL A 556 -0.75 22.61 -19.59
CA VAL A 556 0.67 22.93 -19.79
C VAL A 556 1.11 24.05 -18.84
N PRO A 557 2.42 24.29 -18.66
CA PRO A 557 2.89 25.39 -17.81
C PRO A 557 2.26 26.74 -18.20
N GLY A 558 1.67 27.42 -17.20
CA GLY A 558 0.92 28.66 -17.38
C GLY A 558 -0.60 28.48 -17.34
N ASP A 559 -1.10 27.26 -17.55
CA ASP A 559 -2.52 26.96 -17.37
C ASP A 559 -2.90 26.85 -15.88
N PRO A 560 -4.11 27.25 -15.49
CA PRO A 560 -4.65 27.00 -14.17
C PRO A 560 -5.15 25.55 -14.02
N PHE A 561 -4.97 24.97 -12.82
CA PHE A 561 -5.58 23.69 -12.45
C PHE A 561 -7.05 23.89 -12.05
N VAL A 562 -7.93 23.99 -13.06
CA VAL A 562 -9.38 24.20 -12.85
C VAL A 562 -10.09 22.85 -12.73
N VAL A 563 -10.93 22.70 -11.70
CA VAL A 563 -11.78 21.52 -11.49
C VAL A 563 -13.25 21.91 -11.66
N ASP A 564 -13.82 22.56 -10.65
CA ASP A 564 -15.24 22.88 -10.53
C ASP A 564 -15.48 24.25 -9.83
N GLY A 565 -14.40 25.05 -9.67
CA GLY A 565 -14.41 26.37 -9.03
C GLY A 565 -13.09 27.13 -9.21
N TYR A 566 -12.73 27.97 -8.24
CA TYR A 566 -11.46 28.72 -8.26
C TYR A 566 -10.25 27.77 -8.26
N PRO A 567 -9.18 28.08 -9.01
CA PRO A 567 -8.00 27.22 -9.10
C PRO A 567 -7.36 27.00 -7.73
N ASN A 568 -6.85 25.79 -7.52
CA ASN A 568 -6.07 25.50 -6.33
C ASN A 568 -4.72 26.23 -6.37
N THR A 569 -4.51 27.17 -5.44
CA THR A 569 -3.36 28.08 -5.48
C THR A 569 -2.08 27.51 -4.88
N ASP A 570 -2.14 26.37 -4.17
CA ASP A 570 -0.98 25.74 -3.55
C ASP A 570 -0.36 24.59 -4.40
N LEU A 571 -0.97 24.29 -5.56
CA LEU A 571 -0.54 23.31 -6.53
C LEU A 571 0.04 24.00 -7.77
N ALA A 572 1.27 23.67 -8.14
CA ALA A 572 1.99 24.28 -9.24
C ALA A 572 2.78 23.25 -10.07
N PHE A 573 3.29 23.67 -11.22
CA PHE A 573 4.29 22.91 -11.95
C PHE A 573 5.68 23.16 -11.35
N GLY A 574 6.17 22.27 -10.48
CA GLY A 574 7.58 22.29 -10.07
C GLY A 574 8.53 21.88 -11.19
N SER A 575 8.06 21.00 -12.08
CA SER A 575 8.56 20.77 -13.44
C SER A 575 7.43 20.20 -14.30
N TYR A 576 7.64 20.09 -15.62
CA TYR A 576 6.65 19.54 -16.55
C TYR A 576 7.30 18.54 -17.52
N GLY A 577 6.82 17.28 -17.50
CA GLY A 577 7.28 16.23 -18.40
C GLY A 577 6.17 15.38 -19.03
N LEU A 578 4.91 15.85 -19.00
CA LEU A 578 3.77 15.07 -19.53
C LEU A 578 3.86 14.86 -21.05
N ASP A 579 4.29 15.87 -21.80
CA ASP A 579 4.55 15.79 -23.24
C ASP A 579 5.62 14.74 -23.58
N GLN A 580 6.74 14.76 -22.85
CA GLN A 580 7.79 13.76 -22.96
C GLN A 580 7.25 12.36 -22.65
N CYS A 581 6.42 12.22 -21.61
CA CYS A 581 5.82 10.94 -21.24
C CYS A 581 4.91 10.39 -22.35
N LEU A 582 4.08 11.23 -22.98
CA LEU A 582 3.24 10.84 -24.11
C LEU A 582 4.11 10.36 -25.29
N ASP A 583 5.14 11.12 -25.64
CA ASP A 583 6.06 10.78 -26.72
C ASP A 583 6.87 9.51 -26.47
N LEU A 584 7.37 9.33 -25.24
CA LEU A 584 8.11 8.14 -24.83
C LEU A 584 7.23 6.89 -24.92
N ALA A 585 6.00 6.96 -24.40
CA ALA A 585 5.06 5.85 -24.40
C ALA A 585 4.63 5.48 -25.83
N GLU A 586 4.28 6.47 -26.66
CA GLU A 586 3.87 6.26 -28.05
C GLU A 586 4.99 5.63 -28.88
N ARG A 587 6.20 6.20 -28.84
CA ARG A 587 7.36 5.65 -29.56
C ARG A 587 7.67 4.23 -29.13
N ALA A 588 7.73 3.97 -27.82
CA ALA A 588 8.08 2.65 -27.32
C ALA A 588 7.04 1.58 -27.63
N LEU A 589 5.74 1.93 -27.70
CA LEU A 589 4.69 1.02 -28.12
C LEU A 589 4.75 0.73 -29.64
N ALA A 590 5.21 1.69 -30.45
CA ALA A 590 5.39 1.54 -31.89
C ALA A 590 6.66 0.72 -32.25
N GLU A 591 7.74 0.87 -31.48
CA GLU A 591 9.02 0.16 -31.68
C GLU A 591 8.91 -1.36 -31.54
N ARG A 592 7.95 -1.85 -30.76
CA ARG A 592 7.80 -3.26 -30.43
C ARG A 592 6.36 -3.69 -30.64
N ALA A 593 6.17 -4.77 -31.38
CA ALA A 593 4.88 -5.44 -31.54
C ALA A 593 5.04 -6.92 -31.24
N THR A 594 4.99 -7.28 -29.95
CA THR A 594 5.03 -8.69 -29.55
C THR A 594 3.82 -9.40 -30.17
N PRO A 595 3.99 -10.51 -30.91
CA PRO A 595 2.89 -11.20 -31.56
C PRO A 595 1.96 -11.85 -30.52
N ALA A 596 0.69 -12.02 -30.89
CA ALA A 596 -0.24 -12.81 -30.09
C ALA A 596 0.25 -14.26 -29.91
N PRO A 597 -0.21 -14.96 -28.86
CA PRO A 597 0.11 -16.38 -28.67
C PRO A 597 -0.26 -17.24 -29.88
N ASN A 598 0.49 -18.32 -30.08
CA ASN A 598 0.19 -19.31 -31.12
C ASN A 598 -1.21 -19.92 -30.93
N GLY A 599 -2.01 -19.94 -32.01
CA GLY A 599 -3.38 -20.43 -32.02
C GLY A 599 -4.32 -19.48 -32.77
N ALA A 600 -5.43 -20.00 -33.29
CA ALA A 600 -6.45 -19.17 -33.92
C ALA A 600 -7.32 -18.47 -32.85
N GLY A 601 -7.86 -17.29 -33.18
CA GLY A 601 -8.90 -16.64 -32.37
C GLY A 601 -8.46 -15.53 -31.43
N TRP A 602 -7.20 -15.06 -31.48
CA TRP A 602 -6.78 -13.88 -30.73
C TRP A 602 -7.06 -12.59 -31.52
N ALA A 603 -7.71 -11.62 -30.88
CA ALA A 603 -7.83 -10.25 -31.34
C ALA A 603 -6.79 -9.38 -30.64
N VAL A 604 -6.08 -8.53 -31.37
CA VAL A 604 -5.02 -7.68 -30.82
C VAL A 604 -5.48 -6.23 -30.84
N GLY A 605 -5.25 -5.53 -29.73
CA GLY A 605 -5.56 -4.10 -29.61
C GLY A 605 -4.51 -3.35 -28.81
N ALA A 606 -4.45 -2.06 -29.03
CA ALA A 606 -3.55 -1.13 -28.35
C ALA A 606 -4.34 -0.04 -27.62
N GLY A 607 -3.83 0.40 -26.47
CA GLY A 607 -4.48 1.41 -25.66
C GLY A 607 -3.48 2.22 -24.85
N MET A 608 -3.86 3.45 -24.55
CA MET A 608 -3.10 4.34 -23.66
C MET A 608 -4.03 5.07 -22.70
N ALA A 609 -3.46 5.52 -21.60
CA ALA A 609 -4.10 6.44 -20.67
C ALA A 609 -3.04 7.24 -19.91
N LEU A 610 -3.41 8.43 -19.42
CA LEU A 610 -2.55 9.26 -18.59
C LEU A 610 -3.12 9.48 -17.19
N ALA A 611 -2.26 9.89 -16.27
CA ALA A 611 -2.67 10.38 -14.95
C ALA A 611 -1.77 11.52 -14.49
N MET A 612 -2.36 12.47 -13.77
CA MET A 612 -1.69 13.49 -12.97
C MET A 612 -1.96 13.21 -11.50
N ILE A 613 -0.98 13.43 -10.62
CA ILE A 613 -1.18 13.36 -9.17
C ILE A 613 -0.40 14.48 -8.48
N ALA A 614 -0.95 15.06 -7.42
CA ALA A 614 -0.20 15.98 -6.57
C ALA A 614 0.90 15.21 -5.80
N THR A 615 2.08 15.81 -5.64
CA THR A 615 3.23 15.11 -5.03
C THR A 615 3.16 15.02 -3.50
N ILE A 616 2.23 15.72 -2.86
CA ILE A 616 2.08 15.84 -1.39
C ILE A 616 0.59 16.03 -1.03
N PRO A 617 0.11 15.47 0.09
CA PRO A 617 -1.22 15.77 0.63
C PRO A 617 -1.47 17.28 0.87
N PRO A 618 -2.72 17.76 0.73
CA PRO A 618 -3.07 19.13 1.12
C PRO A 618 -2.96 19.30 2.65
N ARG A 619 -2.85 20.55 3.11
CA ARG A 619 -2.80 20.93 4.54
C ARG A 619 -1.55 20.45 5.32
N GLY A 620 -0.48 20.11 4.61
CA GLY A 620 0.85 19.90 5.17
C GLY A 620 1.23 18.42 5.32
N HIS A 621 2.54 18.18 5.29
CA HIS A 621 3.16 16.89 5.61
C HIS A 621 4.56 17.18 6.14
N HIS A 622 4.84 16.77 7.37
CA HIS A 622 5.99 17.25 8.11
C HIS A 622 7.02 16.15 8.30
N SER A 623 8.29 16.54 8.21
CA SER A 623 9.42 15.68 8.56
C SER A 623 10.54 16.50 9.16
N HIS A 624 11.09 16.01 10.26
CA HIS A 624 12.28 16.53 10.92
C HIS A 624 13.38 15.47 10.85
N ALA A 625 14.58 15.90 10.48
CA ALA A 625 15.75 15.05 10.41
C ALA A 625 16.93 15.67 11.16
N ARG A 626 17.78 14.80 11.70
CA ARG A 626 19.05 15.18 12.32
C ARG A 626 20.16 14.31 11.75
N VAL A 627 21.29 14.93 11.44
CA VAL A 627 22.50 14.25 10.96
C VAL A 627 23.63 14.55 11.94
N VAL A 628 24.25 13.50 12.46
CA VAL A 628 25.39 13.57 13.37
C VAL A 628 26.59 12.93 12.69
N LEU A 629 27.62 13.72 12.39
CA LEU A 629 28.87 13.25 11.79
C LEU A 629 29.94 13.15 12.88
N ASP A 630 30.39 11.93 13.17
CA ASP A 630 31.44 11.69 14.15
C ASP A 630 32.84 12.03 13.60
N PRO A 631 33.84 12.29 14.46
CA PRO A 631 35.24 12.51 14.03
C PRO A 631 35.84 11.32 13.26
N GLY A 632 35.29 10.13 13.49
CA GLY A 632 35.59 8.90 12.76
C GLY A 632 34.90 8.79 11.41
N GLY A 633 34.21 9.84 10.95
CA GLY A 633 33.47 10.06 9.70
C GLY A 633 32.30 9.15 9.40
N THR A 634 31.69 8.57 10.43
CA THR A 634 30.36 7.96 10.31
C THR A 634 29.29 9.04 10.47
N ALA A 635 28.31 9.06 9.56
CA ALA A 635 27.12 9.90 9.67
C ALA A 635 25.95 9.06 10.21
N THR A 636 25.38 9.46 11.34
CA THR A 636 24.12 8.91 11.85
C THR A 636 22.98 9.84 11.47
N VAL A 637 21.96 9.30 10.81
CA VAL A 637 20.77 10.02 10.33
C VAL A 637 19.57 9.57 11.15
N GLU A 638 18.95 10.49 11.85
CA GLU A 638 17.72 10.29 12.60
C GLU A 638 16.56 10.88 11.80
N VAL A 639 15.61 10.05 11.38
CA VAL A 639 14.46 10.46 10.54
C VAL A 639 13.24 9.58 10.81
N GLY A 640 12.08 10.18 11.05
CA GLY A 640 10.90 9.45 11.53
C GLY A 640 10.21 8.53 10.52
N THR A 641 10.49 8.65 9.22
CA THR A 641 9.78 7.90 8.16
C THR A 641 9.89 6.37 8.33
N ALA A 642 8.82 5.66 7.98
CA ALA A 642 8.78 4.19 7.92
C ALA A 642 9.33 3.62 6.61
N GLU A 643 10.04 2.51 6.72
CA GLU A 643 10.53 1.70 5.60
C GLU A 643 9.66 0.44 5.46
N PHE A 644 8.86 0.40 4.40
CA PHE A 644 7.96 -0.71 4.12
C PHE A 644 8.18 -1.34 2.74
N GLY A 645 9.34 -1.07 2.13
CA GLY A 645 9.70 -1.45 0.77
C GLY A 645 9.65 -0.31 -0.25
N ASN A 646 9.28 0.90 0.19
CA ASN A 646 9.38 2.13 -0.60
C ASN A 646 10.85 2.56 -0.84
N GLY A 647 11.78 2.07 -0.02
CA GLY A 647 13.23 2.24 -0.17
C GLY A 647 13.75 3.62 0.26
N THR A 648 13.02 4.31 1.13
CA THR A 648 13.47 5.58 1.73
C THR A 648 14.82 5.44 2.40
N ALA A 649 15.11 4.28 3.00
CA ALA A 649 16.42 4.01 3.60
C ALA A 649 17.58 4.19 2.60
N THR A 650 17.45 3.63 1.40
CA THR A 650 18.50 3.74 0.37
C THR A 650 18.66 5.19 -0.10
N VAL A 651 17.54 5.86 -0.39
CA VAL A 651 17.53 7.26 -0.86
C VAL A 651 18.14 8.20 0.18
N HIS A 652 17.76 8.08 1.45
CA HIS A 652 18.29 8.91 2.53
C HIS A 652 19.78 8.67 2.74
N THR A 653 20.23 7.42 2.70
CA THR A 653 21.66 7.08 2.72
C THR A 653 22.41 7.74 1.56
N GLN A 654 21.87 7.70 0.33
CA GLN A 654 22.51 8.33 -0.84
C GLN A 654 22.57 9.84 -0.71
N LEU A 655 21.49 10.50 -0.28
CA LEU A 655 21.47 11.95 -0.11
C LEU A 655 22.55 12.41 0.88
N VAL A 656 22.67 11.74 2.02
CA VAL A 656 23.69 12.09 3.04
C VAL A 656 25.10 11.78 2.56
N ALA A 657 25.31 10.62 1.93
CA ALA A 657 26.61 10.23 1.39
C ALA A 657 27.10 11.23 0.33
N ASP A 658 26.22 11.63 -0.58
CA ASP A 658 26.48 12.62 -1.64
C ASP A 658 26.81 13.99 -1.06
N VAL A 659 25.97 14.51 -0.15
CA VAL A 659 26.18 15.83 0.46
C VAL A 659 27.47 15.87 1.29
N LEU A 660 27.74 14.85 2.10
CA LEU A 660 28.91 14.79 3.00
C LEU A 660 30.17 14.23 2.34
N GLY A 661 30.07 13.69 1.12
CA GLY A 661 31.21 13.12 0.39
C GLY A 661 31.82 11.93 1.13
N VAL A 662 31.00 11.16 1.83
CA VAL A 662 31.39 9.92 2.53
C VAL A 662 30.88 8.72 1.75
N SER A 663 31.47 7.55 1.98
CA SER A 663 30.95 6.32 1.38
C SER A 663 29.62 5.92 2.05
N PRO A 664 28.66 5.35 1.29
CA PRO A 664 27.34 4.98 1.84
C PRO A 664 27.37 4.02 3.04
N ASP A 665 28.39 3.16 3.13
CA ASP A 665 28.59 2.23 4.26
C ASP A 665 28.92 2.95 5.59
N ARG A 666 29.29 4.23 5.53
CA ARG A 666 29.50 5.10 6.69
C ARG A 666 28.24 5.87 7.09
N VAL A 667 27.10 5.63 6.45
CA VAL A 667 25.82 6.22 6.84
C VAL A 667 24.99 5.20 7.60
N ARG A 668 24.59 5.54 8.83
CA ARG A 668 23.71 4.73 9.68
C ARG A 668 22.37 5.44 9.81
N LEU A 669 21.27 4.69 9.73
CA LEU A 669 19.92 5.23 9.86
C LEU A 669 19.30 4.80 11.19
N VAL A 670 18.65 5.74 11.87
CA VAL A 670 17.75 5.52 13.00
C VAL A 670 16.37 6.01 12.55
N THR A 671 15.42 5.08 12.44
CA THR A 671 14.12 5.35 11.82
C THR A 671 12.94 4.87 12.64
N SER A 672 11.80 5.55 12.49
CA SER A 672 10.47 5.06 12.92
C SER A 672 10.33 4.68 14.40
N ASP A 673 11.03 5.39 15.27
CA ASP A 673 10.86 5.29 16.71
C ASP A 673 10.54 6.68 17.26
N THR A 674 9.34 6.85 17.81
CA THR A 674 8.85 8.16 18.25
C THR A 674 9.61 8.73 19.44
N ALA A 675 10.46 7.95 20.11
CA ALA A 675 11.29 8.40 21.22
C ALA A 675 12.70 8.86 20.78
N THR A 676 13.19 8.41 19.63
CA THR A 676 14.60 8.62 19.22
C THR A 676 14.76 9.24 17.84
N SER A 677 13.74 9.17 16.99
CA SER A 677 13.74 9.77 15.65
C SER A 677 13.07 11.14 15.65
N GLY A 678 13.44 12.02 14.72
CA GLY A 678 12.70 13.26 14.47
C GLY A 678 11.26 12.97 14.02
N TYR A 679 10.33 13.91 14.31
CA TYR A 679 8.92 13.79 13.92
C TYR A 679 8.77 13.56 12.42
N ASP A 680 7.84 12.70 12.04
CA ASP A 680 7.44 12.48 10.65
C ASP A 680 5.95 12.14 10.61
N SER A 681 5.18 12.80 9.74
CA SER A 681 3.75 12.48 9.57
C SER A 681 3.54 11.02 9.15
N GLY A 682 4.54 10.42 8.49
CA GLY A 682 4.58 9.03 8.08
C GLY A 682 4.70 8.88 6.57
N ALA A 683 4.86 7.63 6.14
CA ALA A 683 5.21 7.31 4.77
C ALA A 683 3.96 7.00 3.92
N PHE A 684 3.22 8.06 3.55
CA PHE A 684 2.05 8.05 2.66
C PHE A 684 2.02 9.31 1.77
N GLY A 685 1.11 9.40 0.80
CA GLY A 685 1.06 10.55 -0.13
C GLY A 685 2.34 10.73 -0.93
N SER A 686 3.09 9.63 -1.12
CA SER A 686 4.39 9.56 -1.78
C SER A 686 5.48 10.51 -1.21
N THR A 687 5.40 10.89 0.07
CA THR A 687 6.24 11.94 0.67
C THR A 687 7.62 11.52 1.19
N GLY A 688 7.85 10.22 1.44
CA GLY A 688 9.07 9.76 2.12
C GLY A 688 10.39 10.10 1.40
N SER A 689 10.40 10.09 0.07
CA SER A 689 11.59 10.49 -0.71
C SER A 689 11.67 12.00 -0.95
N VAL A 690 10.56 12.73 -0.83
CA VAL A 690 10.51 14.17 -1.13
C VAL A 690 10.53 15.01 0.14
N VAL A 691 9.54 14.91 1.03
CA VAL A 691 9.48 15.68 2.29
C VAL A 691 10.57 15.23 3.26
N ALA A 692 10.58 13.94 3.63
CA ALA A 692 11.60 13.42 4.55
C ALA A 692 12.99 13.42 3.91
N GLY A 693 13.08 13.12 2.60
CA GLY A 693 14.34 13.20 1.85
C GLY A 693 14.95 14.61 1.88
N GLN A 694 14.13 15.65 1.74
CA GLN A 694 14.61 17.03 1.77
C GLN A 694 14.94 17.52 3.19
N ALA A 695 14.20 17.08 4.22
CA ALA A 695 14.60 17.32 5.60
C ALA A 695 15.99 16.71 5.89
N VAL A 696 16.24 15.48 5.41
CA VAL A 696 17.54 14.82 5.50
C VAL A 696 18.63 15.57 4.72
N GLN A 697 18.32 16.03 3.50
CA GLN A 697 19.27 16.81 2.69
C GLN A 697 19.66 18.11 3.41
N HIS A 698 18.70 18.87 3.92
CA HIS A 698 18.96 20.11 4.66
C HIS A 698 19.83 19.85 5.91
N ALA A 699 19.55 18.78 6.65
CA ALA A 699 20.36 18.41 7.82
C ALA A 699 21.81 18.05 7.45
N ALA A 700 22.02 17.36 6.33
CA ALA A 700 23.36 17.04 5.83
C ALA A 700 24.10 18.28 5.29
N GLU A 701 23.40 19.19 4.62
CA GLU A 701 23.97 20.44 4.10
C GLU A 701 24.45 21.34 5.23
N GLU A 702 23.73 21.33 6.36
CA GLU A 702 24.14 22.02 7.58
C GLU A 702 25.47 21.47 8.13
N VAL A 703 25.59 20.15 8.26
CA VAL A 703 26.85 19.50 8.67
C VAL A 703 27.98 19.82 7.68
N ARG A 704 27.70 19.77 6.37
CA ARG A 704 28.68 20.12 5.34
C ARG A 704 29.20 21.56 5.54
N ARG A 705 28.31 22.52 5.76
CA ARG A 705 28.66 23.93 5.98
C ARG A 705 29.56 24.11 7.21
N GLN A 706 29.28 23.39 8.30
CA GLN A 706 30.14 23.39 9.50
C GLN A 706 31.51 22.78 9.20
N LEU A 707 31.55 21.65 8.50
CA LEU A 707 32.79 20.97 8.11
C LEU A 707 33.66 21.85 7.19
N ASP A 708 33.06 22.53 6.22
CA ASP A 708 33.76 23.41 5.30
C ASP A 708 34.35 24.64 6.03
N ALA A 709 33.63 25.19 7.01
CA ALA A 709 34.13 26.28 7.87
C ALA A 709 35.37 25.87 8.69
N LEU A 710 35.57 24.58 8.93
CA LEU A 710 36.74 24.03 9.64
C LEU A 710 37.90 23.65 8.71
N GLY A 711 37.76 23.87 7.40
CA GLY A 711 38.77 23.50 6.39
C GLY A 711 38.43 22.23 5.61
N GLY A 712 37.16 21.81 5.62
CA GLY A 712 36.65 20.70 4.81
C GLY A 712 36.93 19.31 5.41
N PRO A 713 36.78 18.23 4.61
CA PRO A 713 36.87 16.85 5.09
C PRO A 713 38.17 16.49 5.85
N ALA A 714 39.28 17.17 5.54
CA ALA A 714 40.57 16.96 6.22
C ALA A 714 40.58 17.45 7.68
N ALA A 715 39.63 18.28 8.07
CA ALA A 715 39.48 18.77 9.44
C ALA A 715 38.81 17.76 10.37
N LEU A 716 38.16 16.74 9.81
CA LEU A 716 37.33 15.80 10.58
C LEU A 716 38.11 15.05 11.66
N THR A 717 39.36 14.66 11.37
CA THR A 717 40.23 13.94 12.31
C THR A 717 40.77 14.83 13.45
N ARG A 718 40.49 16.13 13.40
CA ARG A 718 40.90 17.13 14.40
C ARG A 718 39.74 17.54 15.31
N LEU A 719 38.55 16.97 15.08
CA LEU A 719 37.37 17.23 15.89
C LEU A 719 37.39 16.36 17.14
N ASP A 720 37.20 16.98 18.30
CA ASP A 720 36.94 16.27 19.56
C ASP A 720 35.44 15.92 19.70
N ASP A 721 34.56 16.77 19.17
CA ASP A 721 33.10 16.64 19.23
C ASP A 721 32.49 16.38 17.84
N PRO A 722 31.35 15.66 17.76
CA PRO A 722 30.65 15.44 16.50
C PRO A 722 30.02 16.73 15.95
N LEU A 723 29.93 16.83 14.62
CA LEU A 723 29.15 17.88 13.95
C LEU A 723 27.69 17.47 13.88
N ILE A 724 26.78 18.42 14.11
CA ILE A 724 25.34 18.17 14.17
C ILE A 724 24.62 19.15 13.26
N GLY A 725 23.81 18.61 12.36
CA GLY A 725 22.88 19.38 11.53
C GLY A 725 21.45 18.92 11.71
N THR A 726 20.52 19.86 11.53
CA THR A 726 19.08 19.63 11.65
C THR A 726 18.37 20.17 10.42
N GLY A 727 17.36 19.45 9.95
CA GLY A 727 16.58 19.85 8.78
C GLY A 727 15.10 19.58 8.99
N GLN A 728 14.27 20.37 8.32
CA GLN A 728 12.82 20.26 8.35
C GLN A 728 12.23 20.51 6.97
N ASN A 729 11.10 19.87 6.69
CA ASN A 729 10.22 20.17 5.57
C ASN A 729 8.77 20.00 6.04
N THR A 730 7.90 20.95 5.69
CA THR A 730 6.47 21.00 6.07
C THR A 730 5.54 20.61 4.93
N GLY A 731 6.09 20.24 3.76
CA GLY A 731 5.32 19.85 2.58
C GLY A 731 4.60 21.02 1.92
N THR A 732 5.02 22.26 2.20
CA THR A 732 4.45 23.48 1.61
C THR A 732 5.00 23.73 0.21
N GLY A 733 4.11 24.06 -0.73
CA GLY A 733 4.42 24.10 -2.16
C GLY A 733 4.31 22.70 -2.74
N ARG A 734 3.23 22.45 -3.50
CA ARG A 734 2.93 21.12 -4.05
C ARG A 734 3.19 21.12 -5.55
N SER A 735 3.90 20.10 -6.02
CA SER A 735 4.12 19.87 -7.46
C SER A 735 3.12 18.82 -7.98
N VAL A 736 3.19 18.56 -9.27
CA VAL A 736 2.45 17.50 -9.95
C VAL A 736 3.40 16.50 -10.60
N ALA A 737 3.03 15.23 -10.50
CA ALA A 737 3.68 14.11 -11.16
C ALA A 737 2.77 13.56 -12.27
N PHE A 738 3.38 13.21 -13.40
CA PHE A 738 2.68 12.72 -14.59
C PHE A 738 3.10 11.31 -14.96
N ASN A 739 2.14 10.52 -15.46
CA ASN A 739 2.38 9.15 -15.90
C ASN A 739 1.56 8.86 -17.15
N VAL A 740 2.14 8.09 -18.06
CA VAL A 740 1.45 7.55 -19.23
C VAL A 740 1.70 6.04 -19.28
N HIS A 741 0.62 5.27 -19.29
CA HIS A 741 0.68 3.84 -19.58
C HIS A 741 0.24 3.59 -21.01
N ALA A 742 1.00 2.77 -21.73
CA ALA A 742 0.67 2.32 -23.07
C ALA A 742 0.85 0.80 -23.13
N VAL A 743 -0.14 0.11 -23.66
CA VAL A 743 -0.23 -1.34 -23.60
C VAL A 743 -0.75 -1.91 -24.91
N ARG A 744 -0.24 -3.09 -25.27
CA ARG A 744 -0.83 -3.94 -26.31
C ARG A 744 -1.33 -5.22 -25.66
N VAL A 745 -2.54 -5.63 -26.00
CA VAL A 745 -3.16 -6.85 -25.48
C VAL A 745 -3.56 -7.79 -26.61
N ALA A 746 -3.56 -9.08 -26.32
CA ALA A 746 -4.29 -10.09 -27.08
C ALA A 746 -5.49 -10.54 -26.25
N VAL A 747 -6.68 -10.51 -26.84
CA VAL A 747 -7.92 -10.97 -26.23
C VAL A 747 -8.42 -12.19 -26.98
N HIS A 748 -8.75 -13.26 -26.28
CA HIS A 748 -9.36 -14.45 -26.86
C HIS A 748 -10.89 -14.40 -26.63
N PRO A 749 -11.71 -14.02 -27.62
CA PRO A 749 -13.13 -13.70 -27.42
C PRO A 749 -13.95 -14.85 -26.83
N ALA A 750 -13.62 -16.11 -27.18
CA ALA A 750 -14.37 -17.27 -26.74
C ALA A 750 -14.06 -17.72 -25.29
N SER A 751 -12.97 -17.24 -24.69
CA SER A 751 -12.63 -17.54 -23.29
C SER A 751 -12.61 -16.28 -22.40
N GLY A 752 -12.64 -15.10 -23.01
CA GLY A 752 -12.43 -13.82 -22.36
C GLY A 752 -11.01 -13.64 -21.79
N GLU A 753 -10.05 -14.50 -22.17
CA GLU A 753 -8.67 -14.37 -21.71
C GLU A 753 -8.02 -13.13 -22.33
N VAL A 754 -7.45 -12.28 -21.47
CA VAL A 754 -6.65 -11.12 -21.86
C VAL A 754 -5.20 -11.38 -21.51
N ARG A 755 -4.30 -11.24 -22.49
CA ARG A 755 -2.85 -11.30 -22.29
C ARG A 755 -2.21 -9.99 -22.67
N LEU A 756 -1.39 -9.46 -21.78
CA LEU A 756 -0.57 -8.29 -22.06
C LEU A 756 0.64 -8.73 -22.90
N LEU A 757 0.76 -8.17 -24.10
CA LEU A 757 1.83 -8.46 -25.04
C LEU A 757 3.01 -7.50 -24.85
N ASP A 758 2.70 -6.22 -24.71
CA ASP A 758 3.65 -5.14 -24.47
C ASP A 758 3.09 -4.22 -23.39
N SER A 759 3.94 -3.82 -22.45
CA SER A 759 3.59 -2.94 -21.32
C SER A 759 4.67 -1.86 -21.20
N VAL A 760 4.28 -0.59 -21.35
CA VAL A 760 5.17 0.57 -21.29
C VAL A 760 4.64 1.55 -20.27
N GLN A 761 5.51 2.01 -19.37
CA GLN A 761 5.20 3.06 -18.42
C GLN A 761 6.21 4.20 -18.60
N ALA A 762 5.75 5.38 -19.01
CA ALA A 762 6.53 6.60 -18.97
C ALA A 762 6.14 7.43 -17.75
N VAL A 763 7.12 7.93 -17.01
CA VAL A 763 6.89 8.66 -15.76
C VAL A 763 7.72 9.94 -15.68
N ASP A 764 7.11 11.03 -15.20
CA ASP A 764 7.78 12.28 -14.87
C ASP A 764 8.18 12.27 -13.39
N ALA A 765 9.35 11.69 -13.14
CA ALA A 765 9.90 11.49 -11.80
C ALA A 765 10.85 12.60 -11.35
N GLY A 766 11.01 13.69 -12.12
CA GLY A 766 12.11 14.61 -11.90
C GLY A 766 13.47 13.90 -11.99
N VAL A 767 14.41 14.34 -11.16
CA VAL A 767 15.70 13.66 -11.02
C VAL A 767 15.53 12.30 -10.35
N VAL A 768 16.01 11.26 -11.02
CA VAL A 768 15.99 9.89 -10.50
C VAL A 768 17.11 9.68 -9.50
N LEU A 769 16.78 9.61 -8.20
CA LEU A 769 17.79 9.45 -7.14
C LEU A 769 18.44 8.06 -7.14
N ASN A 770 17.64 7.00 -7.30
CA ASN A 770 18.08 5.62 -7.41
C ASN A 770 17.30 4.92 -8.54
N PRO A 771 17.92 4.66 -9.71
CA PRO A 771 17.20 4.12 -10.86
C PRO A 771 16.56 2.75 -10.65
N GLU A 772 17.26 1.80 -10.02
CA GLU A 772 16.71 0.45 -9.82
C GLU A 772 15.55 0.45 -8.82
N GLN A 773 15.69 1.21 -7.72
CA GLN A 773 14.63 1.32 -6.73
C GLN A 773 13.38 2.00 -7.31
N LEU A 774 13.55 3.12 -8.02
CA LEU A 774 12.44 3.82 -8.65
C LEU A 774 11.75 2.93 -9.68
N ARG A 775 12.52 2.23 -10.52
CA ARG A 775 11.98 1.28 -11.49
C ARG A 775 11.17 0.19 -10.80
N GLY A 776 11.67 -0.38 -9.69
CA GLY A 776 10.92 -1.35 -8.90
C GLY A 776 9.61 -0.79 -8.32
N GLN A 777 9.61 0.46 -7.83
CA GLN A 777 8.38 1.10 -7.35
C GLN A 777 7.34 1.24 -8.48
N VAL A 778 7.76 1.67 -9.66
CA VAL A 778 6.91 1.78 -10.85
C VAL A 778 6.33 0.42 -11.23
N GLU A 779 7.19 -0.60 -11.36
CA GLU A 779 6.77 -1.97 -11.73
C GLU A 779 5.82 -2.60 -10.71
N GLY A 780 6.05 -2.35 -9.42
CA GLY A 780 5.12 -2.74 -8.36
C GLY A 780 3.74 -2.11 -8.51
N GLY A 781 3.69 -0.83 -8.85
CA GLY A 781 2.43 -0.11 -9.06
C GLY A 781 1.66 -0.64 -10.25
N VAL A 782 2.38 -0.88 -11.36
CA VAL A 782 1.82 -1.48 -12.56
C VAL A 782 1.29 -2.89 -12.28
N ALA A 783 2.05 -3.73 -11.57
CA ALA A 783 1.61 -5.08 -11.22
C ALA A 783 0.35 -5.12 -10.35
N GLN A 784 0.26 -4.24 -9.35
CA GLN A 784 -0.94 -4.11 -8.52
C GLN A 784 -2.13 -3.64 -9.36
N ALA A 785 -1.92 -2.69 -10.27
CA ALA A 785 -2.96 -2.16 -11.13
C ALA A 785 -3.46 -3.18 -12.17
N ILE A 786 -2.56 -3.98 -12.76
CA ILE A 786 -2.92 -5.13 -13.61
C ILE A 786 -3.83 -6.09 -12.82
N GLY A 787 -3.50 -6.37 -11.56
CA GLY A 787 -4.32 -7.18 -10.67
C GLY A 787 -5.75 -6.66 -10.56
N SER A 788 -5.93 -5.42 -10.11
CA SER A 788 -7.27 -4.80 -10.01
C SER A 788 -7.97 -4.60 -11.36
N ALA A 789 -7.20 -4.49 -12.45
CA ALA A 789 -7.77 -4.32 -13.78
C ALA A 789 -8.32 -5.63 -14.36
N LEU A 790 -7.74 -6.79 -14.04
CA LEU A 790 -8.04 -8.05 -14.71
C LEU A 790 -8.60 -9.16 -13.82
N GLN A 791 -8.35 -9.18 -12.51
CA GLN A 791 -8.72 -10.34 -11.69
C GLN A 791 -8.99 -10.11 -10.21
N GLU A 792 -8.42 -9.09 -9.58
CA GLU A 792 -8.59 -8.88 -8.14
C GLU A 792 -9.94 -8.25 -7.83
N GLU A 793 -10.71 -8.92 -6.98
CA GLU A 793 -12.01 -8.46 -6.47
C GLU A 793 -12.32 -9.18 -5.15
N LEU A 794 -12.90 -8.46 -4.21
CA LEU A 794 -13.58 -9.06 -3.07
C LEU A 794 -15.04 -9.27 -3.42
N VAL A 795 -15.46 -10.53 -3.47
CA VAL A 795 -16.86 -10.88 -3.65
C VAL A 795 -17.57 -10.70 -2.31
N ILE A 796 -18.58 -9.83 -2.32
CA ILE A 796 -19.38 -9.49 -1.13
C ILE A 796 -20.85 -9.70 -1.45
N THR A 797 -21.59 -10.28 -0.51
CA THR A 797 -23.04 -10.46 -0.60
C THR A 797 -23.65 -10.08 0.74
N ASP A 798 -24.55 -9.09 0.75
CA ASP A 798 -25.21 -8.60 1.95
C ASP A 798 -24.24 -8.29 3.11
N GLY A 799 -23.12 -7.64 2.78
CA GLY A 799 -22.05 -7.29 3.71
C GLY A 799 -21.13 -8.45 4.11
N GLU A 800 -21.43 -9.69 3.73
CA GLU A 800 -20.55 -10.84 3.94
C GLU A 800 -19.47 -10.93 2.87
N VAL A 801 -18.21 -10.92 3.30
CA VAL A 801 -17.06 -11.16 2.42
C VAL A 801 -16.89 -12.66 2.19
N LEU A 802 -17.10 -13.09 0.95
CA LEU A 802 -16.92 -14.48 0.51
C LEU A 802 -15.47 -14.77 0.11
N THR A 803 -14.75 -13.76 -0.37
CA THR A 803 -13.32 -13.87 -0.68
C THR A 803 -12.48 -13.71 0.59
N ARG A 804 -12.02 -14.82 1.19
CA ARG A 804 -11.39 -14.81 2.53
C ARG A 804 -9.88 -15.08 2.56
N GLY A 805 -9.24 -15.18 1.40
CA GLY A 805 -7.81 -15.43 1.31
C GLY A 805 -7.28 -15.40 -0.12
N PHE A 806 -5.97 -15.61 -0.28
CA PHE A 806 -5.29 -15.44 -1.57
C PHE A 806 -5.72 -16.44 -2.65
N ARG A 807 -6.13 -17.65 -2.25
CA ARG A 807 -6.60 -18.68 -3.19
C ARG A 807 -7.76 -18.20 -4.05
N ASP A 808 -8.74 -17.55 -3.42
CA ASP A 808 -9.95 -17.10 -4.08
C ASP A 808 -9.82 -15.66 -4.59
N TYR A 809 -8.98 -14.84 -3.95
CA TYR A 809 -8.70 -13.46 -4.37
C TYR A 809 -7.83 -13.35 -5.63
N ARG A 810 -6.99 -14.35 -5.90
CA ARG A 810 -6.11 -14.42 -7.07
C ARG A 810 -5.19 -13.20 -7.22
N THR A 811 -4.41 -12.91 -6.17
CA THR A 811 -3.29 -11.96 -6.25
C THR A 811 -2.40 -12.33 -7.45
N PRO A 812 -2.01 -11.37 -8.31
CA PRO A 812 -1.15 -11.62 -9.46
C PRO A 812 0.10 -12.40 -9.08
N GLN A 813 0.37 -13.44 -9.84
CA GLN A 813 1.55 -14.30 -9.70
C GLN A 813 2.62 -13.91 -10.71
N LEU A 814 3.79 -14.56 -10.62
CA LEU A 814 4.89 -14.37 -11.58
C LEU A 814 4.44 -14.53 -13.04
N GLY A 815 3.53 -15.45 -13.33
CA GLY A 815 3.03 -15.68 -14.70
C GLY A 815 2.04 -14.62 -15.20
N ASP A 816 1.36 -13.90 -14.30
CA ASP A 816 0.28 -12.97 -14.66
C ASP A 816 0.81 -11.58 -15.00
N VAL A 817 2.02 -11.24 -14.53
CA VAL A 817 2.60 -9.89 -14.64
C VAL A 817 3.77 -9.91 -15.63
N PRO A 818 3.59 -9.41 -16.87
CA PRO A 818 4.69 -9.31 -17.82
C PRO A 818 5.69 -8.21 -17.40
N PRO A 819 6.94 -8.26 -17.90
CA PRO A 819 7.87 -7.16 -17.74
C PRO A 819 7.30 -5.86 -18.32
N THR A 820 7.46 -4.75 -17.59
CA THR A 820 7.05 -3.42 -18.03
C THR A 820 8.29 -2.60 -18.39
N ARG A 821 8.31 -1.99 -19.59
CA ARG A 821 9.37 -1.06 -19.98
C ARG A 821 9.12 0.28 -19.30
N VAL A 822 9.89 0.56 -18.24
CA VAL A 822 9.85 1.85 -17.54
C VAL A 822 10.78 2.85 -18.21
N LEU A 823 10.24 4.03 -18.54
CA LEU A 823 10.90 5.17 -19.16
C LEU A 823 10.71 6.41 -18.28
N PHE A 824 11.73 7.26 -18.22
CA PHE A 824 11.73 8.47 -17.39
C PHE A 824 11.75 9.70 -18.29
N ALA A 825 10.88 10.67 -18.01
CA ALA A 825 11.04 12.02 -18.56
C ALA A 825 12.28 12.68 -17.94
N ASP A 826 12.95 13.51 -18.73
CA ASP A 826 14.12 14.28 -18.29
C ASP A 826 13.65 15.65 -17.80
N THR A 827 13.38 15.74 -16.49
CA THR A 827 12.92 16.96 -15.84
C THR A 827 13.64 17.19 -14.51
N TYR A 828 13.62 18.44 -14.03
CA TYR A 828 14.16 18.83 -12.73
C TYR A 828 13.09 19.60 -11.96
N ASP A 829 12.58 19.01 -10.86
CA ASP A 829 11.53 19.63 -10.05
C ASP A 829 12.11 20.62 -9.04
N ALA A 830 11.66 21.87 -9.08
CA ALA A 830 12.19 22.91 -8.20
C ALA A 830 11.89 22.70 -6.70
N LEU A 831 10.93 21.82 -6.35
CA LEU A 831 10.47 21.64 -4.97
C LEU A 831 11.08 20.42 -4.30
N GLY A 832 11.44 19.38 -5.05
CA GLY A 832 11.96 18.13 -4.50
C GLY A 832 13.47 18.11 -4.22
N PRO A 833 13.94 17.19 -3.35
CA PRO A 833 15.36 17.04 -3.04
C PRO A 833 16.13 16.65 -4.30
N ARG A 834 17.20 17.39 -4.58
CA ARG A 834 18.01 17.28 -5.81
C ARG A 834 17.19 17.30 -7.12
N GLY A 835 15.96 17.82 -7.13
CA GLY A 835 15.12 17.84 -8.33
C GLY A 835 14.14 16.67 -8.49
N ALA A 836 14.00 15.79 -7.49
CA ALA A 836 13.21 14.56 -7.58
C ALA A 836 11.71 14.75 -7.32
N LYS A 837 10.85 14.00 -8.01
CA LYS A 837 9.40 13.91 -7.74
C LYS A 837 9.01 12.59 -7.09
N SER A 838 7.87 12.63 -6.43
CA SER A 838 7.27 11.47 -5.76
C SER A 838 6.62 10.50 -6.76
N MET A 839 6.95 9.20 -6.70
CA MET A 839 6.49 8.20 -7.68
C MET A 839 5.82 6.95 -7.07
N SER A 840 5.63 6.91 -5.76
CA SER A 840 5.11 5.70 -5.10
C SER A 840 3.65 5.41 -5.47
N GLU A 841 2.81 6.37 -5.82
CA GLU A 841 1.38 6.09 -6.11
C GLU A 841 1.02 6.27 -7.59
N ALA A 842 1.64 7.27 -8.21
CA ALA A 842 1.33 7.77 -9.53
C ALA A 842 1.26 6.69 -10.65
N PRO A 843 2.18 5.70 -10.69
CA PRO A 843 2.18 4.69 -11.76
C PRO A 843 0.99 3.72 -11.76
N TYR A 844 0.24 3.62 -10.66
CA TYR A 844 -0.92 2.74 -10.57
C TYR A 844 -2.09 3.23 -11.45
N ASN A 845 -2.30 4.55 -11.49
CA ASN A 845 -3.55 5.17 -11.96
C ASN A 845 -3.88 4.96 -13.45
N PRO A 846 -2.93 5.08 -14.40
CA PRO A 846 -3.26 4.99 -15.83
C PRO A 846 -3.39 3.54 -16.36
N VAL A 847 -3.07 2.52 -15.57
CA VAL A 847 -2.92 1.15 -16.09
C VAL A 847 -4.27 0.51 -16.45
N ALA A 848 -5.24 0.56 -15.54
CA ALA A 848 -6.56 -0.03 -15.78
C ALA A 848 -7.26 0.55 -17.02
N PRO A 849 -7.35 1.90 -17.21
CA PRO A 849 -7.92 2.46 -18.43
C PRO A 849 -7.12 2.14 -19.69
N ALA A 850 -5.78 2.14 -19.64
CA ALA A 850 -4.98 1.77 -20.81
C ALA A 850 -5.28 0.33 -21.27
N ILE A 851 -5.40 -0.62 -20.33
CA ILE A 851 -5.80 -2.01 -20.63
C ILE A 851 -7.23 -2.04 -21.18
N ALA A 852 -8.16 -1.32 -20.58
CA ALA A 852 -9.55 -1.25 -21.04
C ALA A 852 -9.68 -0.66 -22.46
N ASN A 853 -8.89 0.35 -22.78
CA ASN A 853 -8.78 0.96 -24.11
C ASN A 853 -8.22 -0.04 -25.13
N ALA A 854 -7.20 -0.83 -24.74
CA ALA A 854 -6.64 -1.87 -25.59
C ALA A 854 -7.62 -3.04 -25.82
N VAL A 855 -8.40 -3.41 -24.79
CA VAL A 855 -9.46 -4.43 -24.91
C VAL A 855 -10.59 -3.92 -25.82
N ARG A 856 -11.01 -2.65 -25.69
CA ARG A 856 -11.97 -2.04 -26.61
C ARG A 856 -11.44 -2.04 -28.03
N ASP A 857 -10.18 -1.68 -28.24
CA ASP A 857 -9.56 -1.67 -29.57
C ASP A 857 -9.55 -3.06 -30.19
N ALA A 858 -9.22 -4.09 -29.40
CA ALA A 858 -9.21 -5.48 -29.85
C ALA A 858 -10.60 -6.02 -30.21
N LEU A 859 -11.62 -5.68 -29.42
CA LEU A 859 -12.94 -6.32 -29.51
C LEU A 859 -14.02 -5.48 -30.18
N GLY A 860 -13.80 -4.16 -30.32
CA GLY A 860 -14.84 -3.23 -30.74
C GLY A 860 -15.96 -3.03 -29.73
N VAL A 861 -15.88 -3.58 -28.50
CA VAL A 861 -16.85 -3.42 -27.40
C VAL A 861 -16.16 -2.91 -26.13
N ARG A 862 -16.81 -1.99 -25.41
CA ARG A 862 -16.22 -1.25 -24.28
C ARG A 862 -16.44 -1.98 -22.95
N PRO A 863 -15.38 -2.35 -22.21
CA PRO A 863 -15.53 -2.74 -20.82
C PRO A 863 -15.86 -1.52 -19.94
N HIS A 864 -16.88 -1.67 -19.09
CA HIS A 864 -17.33 -0.65 -18.13
C HIS A 864 -17.02 -1.01 -16.66
N ASP A 865 -16.72 -2.27 -16.38
CA ASP A 865 -16.54 -2.77 -15.02
C ASP A 865 -15.13 -3.32 -14.79
N LEU A 866 -14.51 -2.92 -13.68
CA LEU A 866 -13.30 -3.57 -13.16
C LEU A 866 -13.64 -4.58 -12.06
N PRO A 867 -12.92 -5.72 -11.96
CA PRO A 867 -11.94 -6.18 -12.94
C PRO A 867 -12.60 -6.58 -14.27
N MET A 868 -11.85 -6.50 -15.36
CA MET A 868 -12.15 -7.14 -16.65
C MET A 868 -11.81 -8.63 -16.56
N SER A 869 -12.49 -9.34 -15.66
CA SER A 869 -12.32 -10.77 -15.46
C SER A 869 -12.70 -11.54 -16.73
N ARG A 870 -12.16 -12.76 -16.88
CA ARG A 870 -12.40 -13.59 -18.06
C ARG A 870 -13.89 -13.77 -18.37
N ASP A 871 -14.71 -13.98 -17.36
CA ASP A 871 -16.17 -14.13 -17.51
C ASP A 871 -16.88 -12.82 -17.89
N ARG A 872 -16.37 -11.65 -17.45
CA ARG A 872 -16.90 -10.34 -17.85
C ARG A 872 -16.51 -10.03 -19.30
N VAL A 873 -15.26 -10.25 -19.69
CA VAL A 873 -14.78 -10.06 -21.07
C VAL A 873 -15.50 -11.01 -22.03
N TRP A 874 -15.68 -12.27 -21.66
CA TRP A 874 -16.44 -13.23 -22.46
C TRP A 874 -17.92 -12.82 -22.64
N ARG A 875 -18.55 -12.25 -21.60
CA ARG A 875 -19.92 -11.72 -21.71
C ARG A 875 -20.02 -10.52 -22.64
N LEU A 876 -19.01 -9.65 -22.66
CA LEU A 876 -18.95 -8.50 -23.57
C LEU A 876 -18.98 -8.94 -25.05
N THR A 877 -18.32 -10.03 -25.39
CA THR A 877 -18.22 -10.53 -26.78
C THR A 877 -19.39 -11.41 -27.20
N SER A 878 -20.11 -12.01 -26.25
CA SER A 878 -21.19 -12.98 -26.52
C SER A 878 -22.59 -12.34 -26.67
N GLY A 879 -22.70 -11.01 -26.67
CA GLY A 879 -23.97 -10.29 -26.83
C GLY A 879 -24.95 -10.42 -25.65
N GLY A 880 -24.51 -11.00 -24.52
CA GLY A 880 -25.29 -11.11 -23.30
C GLY A 880 -25.21 -9.84 -22.48
N HIS A 881 -25.96 -8.80 -22.86
CA HIS A 881 -26.18 -7.66 -21.97
C HIS A 881 -27.01 -8.12 -20.75
N ARG A 882 -26.53 -7.77 -19.55
CA ARG A 882 -27.25 -7.95 -18.28
C ARG A 882 -28.45 -7.02 -18.19
#